data_AF-A0A8S4QPB5-F1
#
_entry.id   AF-A0A8S4QPB5-F1
#
_cell.length_a   1.000
_cell.length_b   1.000
_cell.length_c   1.000
_cell.angle_alpha   90.00
_cell.angle_beta   90.00
_cell.angle_gamma   90.00
#
_symmetry.space_group_name_H-M   'P 1'
#
loop_
_entity.id
_entity.type
_entity.pdbx_description
1 polymer ?
#
loop_
_entity_poly.entity_id
_entity_poly.type
_entity_poly.pdbx_seq_one_letter_code
_entity_poly.pdbx_strand_id
1 'polypeptide(L)'
;MSEAYFDLKRKLEELGYNSTLPVDAVSLVECILADLLQTTRSLQHYMDLSKEALLQRDSLMMEAEPYKCDNVRLIQENNHLHRELLQLKEENLKVTKDSRRKIKTLTDEVSKKETIISKLQHDIRDLSLRGLCAETQSSRNKSRRKDGGDCQSSKLCICNEKSESVDKNILELNKVIQTLQENNSQYIDDIALLKSQIEYRDSEIIRLNILLEGGRPLGALCKDFYCEKPDAKIQKVIKQVKELEKANENMKKEIENSLEKQHEAMLRALALSDKNKTLQEELQKVDRLALKVEDDCNKRLASAMNEINFLQTRIEGLTLKNSELERELTHRSYKESYSEIKKYQESLSLALKEKDVLQREIKDLLELNKSLQDKLLCLSEVNRNFNTKVRTETEFHKDTPNCVMKNELKSLLEDERKKYETYIMNIQDNLTETMKLFKSNTTSMEKGNHLSPNMSSNNAFIRDLHSKLCESEQKILMLKKENDELKAKMDIQQDFNRHNYKDIVSHLNIENTELSKENILLSQRLSQYKSLNSNDKDNSYKQTSARLTAKIEDMTKEIQLLKKDKQKYNLLYKEATELSDKLKRDLIHKQNEIEHLDEENRSYKMTNRTEKASAEQLKEECNFLKEQIKRLQTDYINEKTLANQIKNIQLETERNSSDVQHEFLSTQKKLSLSIDTIQSLEKKCKDLQSEILKLKNDKLHLIDNIKVMDKERDKLVIELDNKTENIGVLEHNIQSQSYDIKKLENEIADMKRKLTLNKVTEHKVVDYESQIKFLNGEILRITQQFDTAVMENKHLQNSLADSNGALKLTKIELEKSKKDVDGLKQQLQHYVAEIRRIEDLLSQKEAERSDMLEHFASLSVEANILENTNHSLESESASKSLQLQTYVNKIQNLEEKLIDKNNIIESQLARISEMTCTISQLESEIKLITEEKVILGQNVSYLKQLCSNLQAKKNTGGIGSSDSELKLYENRIKTLSSSKGKLESEKEQLKDNLLTAETLLSNARREIVELKLALQDATAETKSLQEHLRLNSQNEDIEENILSQEKLEVPLILGETIEELSHEDDDSDHYHHEHQRHSKYIYSSTL
;
A
#
# COMPACT_ATOMS: atom_id res chain seq x y z
N MET A 1 -41.65 9.05 34.66
CA MET A 1 -40.36 9.73 34.37
C MET A 1 -39.27 8.70 34.54
N SER A 2 -38.37 8.57 33.57
CA SER A 2 -37.26 7.60 33.60
C SER A 2 -36.08 8.11 34.43
N GLU A 3 -35.25 7.17 34.87
CA GLU A 3 -34.01 7.40 35.63
C GLU A 3 -33.06 8.37 34.89
N ALA A 4 -32.95 8.19 33.56
CA ALA A 4 -32.18 9.05 32.66
C ALA A 4 -32.50 10.56 32.76
N TYR A 5 -33.77 10.95 33.03
CA TYR A 5 -34.11 12.36 33.24
C TYR A 5 -33.35 12.96 34.44
N PHE A 6 -33.29 12.22 35.54
CA PHE A 6 -32.62 12.67 36.76
C PHE A 6 -31.10 12.59 36.66
N ASP A 7 -30.55 11.58 35.97
CA ASP A 7 -29.12 11.50 35.69
C ASP A 7 -28.64 12.59 34.73
N LEU A 8 -29.37 12.86 33.64
CA LEU A 8 -29.06 13.97 32.74
C LEU A 8 -29.14 15.31 33.46
N LYS A 9 -30.23 15.54 34.20
CA LYS A 9 -30.40 16.76 34.99
C LYS A 9 -29.25 16.94 35.99
N ARG A 10 -28.84 15.88 36.71
CA ARG A 10 -27.71 15.96 37.65
C ARG A 10 -26.40 16.30 36.95
N LYS A 11 -26.08 15.68 35.80
CA LYS A 11 -24.88 16.02 34.99
C LYS A 11 -24.89 17.49 34.54
N LEU A 12 -26.06 18.05 34.22
CA LEU A 12 -26.22 19.45 33.85
C LEU A 12 -26.02 20.38 35.06
N GLU A 13 -26.59 20.06 36.22
CA GLU A 13 -26.39 20.79 37.48
C GLU A 13 -24.92 20.72 37.95
N GLU A 14 -24.23 19.58 37.79
CA GLU A 14 -22.79 19.40 38.02
C GLU A 14 -21.93 20.30 37.11
N LEU A 15 -22.43 20.64 35.91
CA LEU A 15 -21.81 21.59 34.97
C LEU A 15 -22.34 23.03 35.12
N GLY A 16 -23.17 23.31 36.14
CA GLY A 16 -23.72 24.64 36.46
C GLY A 16 -25.01 25.03 35.71
N TYR A 17 -25.53 24.17 34.82
CA TYR A 17 -26.74 24.41 34.03
C TYR A 17 -28.02 24.11 34.82
N ASN A 18 -28.29 24.93 35.84
CA ASN A 18 -29.41 24.76 36.79
C ASN A 18 -30.82 25.10 36.22
N SER A 19 -31.02 24.99 34.91
CA SER A 19 -32.29 25.32 34.24
C SER A 19 -33.30 24.17 34.28
N THR A 20 -34.59 24.48 34.22
CA THR A 20 -35.65 23.46 34.19
C THR A 20 -35.76 22.79 32.82
N LEU A 21 -35.32 21.53 32.74
CA LEU A 21 -35.37 20.72 31.53
C LEU A 21 -36.79 20.18 31.26
N PRO A 22 -37.41 20.43 30.09
CA PRO A 22 -38.65 19.76 29.67
C PRO A 22 -38.41 18.28 29.40
N VAL A 23 -39.38 17.42 29.72
CA VAL A 23 -39.25 15.95 29.55
C VAL A 23 -39.06 15.55 28.09
N ASP A 24 -39.67 16.29 27.15
CA ASP A 24 -39.59 16.01 25.71
C ASP A 24 -38.23 16.41 25.10
N ALA A 25 -37.44 17.24 25.80
CA ALA A 25 -36.12 17.71 25.35
C ALA A 25 -34.95 16.80 25.79
N VAL A 26 -35.21 15.80 26.65
CA VAL A 26 -34.18 14.98 27.32
C VAL A 26 -33.22 14.34 26.34
N SER A 27 -33.71 13.60 25.34
CA SER A 27 -32.84 12.85 24.42
C SER A 27 -31.96 13.76 23.57
N LEU A 28 -32.46 14.93 23.17
CA LEU A 28 -31.68 15.92 22.42
C LEU A 28 -30.57 16.52 23.29
N VAL A 29 -30.89 16.91 24.53
CA VAL A 29 -29.91 17.48 25.47
C VAL A 29 -28.91 16.42 25.94
N GLU A 30 -29.29 15.13 26.02
CA GLU A 30 -28.37 14.03 26.30
C GLU A 30 -27.34 13.82 25.18
N CYS A 31 -27.77 13.85 23.91
CA CYS A 31 -26.85 13.81 22.76
C CYS A 31 -25.92 15.03 22.74
N ILE A 32 -26.46 16.24 22.83
CA ILE A 32 -25.65 17.48 22.82
C ILE A 32 -24.64 17.50 23.98
N LEU A 33 -25.02 17.01 25.16
CA LEU A 33 -24.10 16.89 26.29
C LEU A 33 -23.03 15.82 26.07
N ALA A 34 -23.37 14.68 25.46
CA ALA A 34 -22.40 13.66 25.11
C ALA A 34 -21.38 14.17 24.09
N ASP A 35 -21.83 14.86 23.05
CA ASP A 35 -20.98 15.47 22.02
C ASP A 35 -20.10 16.60 22.59
N LEU A 36 -20.64 17.43 23.49
CA LEU A 36 -19.87 18.47 24.20
C LEU A 36 -18.79 17.85 25.11
N LEU A 37 -19.11 16.78 25.83
CA LEU A 37 -18.12 16.07 26.65
C LEU A 37 -17.07 15.37 25.79
N GLN A 38 -17.45 14.80 24.65
CA GLN A 38 -16.53 14.13 23.74
C GLN A 38 -15.59 15.13 23.05
N THR A 39 -16.11 16.23 22.51
CA THR A 39 -15.30 17.31 21.92
C THR A 39 -14.38 17.98 22.95
N THR A 40 -14.85 18.21 24.19
CA THR A 40 -14.01 18.73 25.28
C THR A 40 -12.87 17.77 25.62
N ARG A 41 -13.13 16.45 25.69
CA ARG A 41 -12.09 15.43 25.91
C ARG A 41 -11.09 15.36 24.75
N SER A 42 -11.57 15.46 23.51
CA SER A 42 -10.70 15.50 22.32
C SER A 42 -9.82 16.75 22.32
N LEU A 43 -10.37 17.93 22.63
CA LEU A 43 -9.59 19.17 22.76
C LEU A 43 -8.54 19.07 23.88
N GLN A 44 -8.93 18.55 25.05
CA GLN A 44 -8.02 18.29 26.16
C GLN A 44 -6.85 17.38 25.72
N HIS A 45 -7.16 16.28 25.04
CA HIS A 45 -6.16 15.35 24.51
C HIS A 45 -5.20 16.01 23.51
N TYR A 46 -5.71 16.78 22.54
CA TYR A 46 -4.85 17.50 21.58
C TYR A 46 -4.04 18.62 22.24
N MET A 47 -4.57 19.30 23.26
CA MET A 47 -3.81 20.29 24.04
C MET A 47 -2.67 19.65 24.83
N ASP A 48 -2.90 18.48 25.44
CA ASP A 48 -1.87 17.79 26.22
C ASP A 48 -0.83 17.13 25.31
N LEU A 49 -1.23 16.55 24.17
CA LEU A 49 -0.33 16.09 23.10
C LEU A 49 0.52 17.24 22.53
N SER A 50 -0.05 18.43 22.34
CA SER A 50 0.67 19.63 21.88
C SER A 50 1.72 20.10 22.89
N LYS A 51 1.41 20.09 24.19
CA LYS A 51 2.38 20.37 25.26
C LYS A 51 3.51 19.35 25.27
N GLU A 52 3.18 18.06 25.12
CA GLU A 52 4.19 17.01 25.10
C GLU A 52 5.12 17.15 23.89
N ALA A 53 4.59 17.40 22.69
CA ALA A 53 5.38 17.66 21.49
C ALA A 53 6.30 18.88 21.64
N LEU A 54 5.86 19.95 22.31
CA LEU A 54 6.70 21.11 22.61
C LEU A 54 7.81 20.78 23.63
N LEU A 55 7.53 20.00 24.67
CA LEU A 55 8.53 19.54 25.63
C LEU A 55 9.57 18.60 24.99
N GLN A 56 9.12 17.69 24.12
CA GLN A 56 10.01 16.82 23.35
C GLN A 56 10.90 17.64 22.39
N ARG A 57 10.34 18.61 21.67
CA ARG A 57 11.10 19.57 20.83
C ARG A 57 12.17 20.29 21.65
N ASP A 58 11.83 20.75 22.86
CA ASP A 58 12.74 21.54 23.68
C ASP A 58 13.84 20.67 24.32
N SER A 59 13.57 19.40 24.64
CA SER A 59 14.61 18.42 25.00
C SER A 59 15.56 18.16 23.83
N LEU A 60 15.04 17.88 22.64
CA LEU A 60 15.85 17.65 21.43
C LEU A 60 16.68 18.89 21.04
N MET A 61 16.15 20.10 21.25
CA MET A 61 16.89 21.36 21.06
C MET A 61 18.07 21.50 22.05
N MET A 62 17.87 21.12 23.31
CA MET A 62 18.93 21.11 24.33
C MET A 62 19.98 20.02 24.07
N GLU A 63 19.56 18.83 23.64
CA GLU A 63 20.44 17.72 23.25
C GLU A 63 21.23 18.02 21.97
N ALA A 64 20.70 18.85 21.08
CA ALA A 64 21.38 19.34 19.88
C ALA A 64 22.42 20.45 20.16
N GLU A 65 22.32 21.18 21.28
CA GLU A 65 23.16 22.36 21.56
C GLU A 65 24.67 22.06 21.67
N PRO A 66 25.13 20.94 22.29
CA PRO A 66 26.53 20.53 22.24
C PRO A 66 27.05 20.34 20.81
N TYR A 67 26.26 19.73 19.92
CA TYR A 67 26.64 19.53 18.53
C TYR A 67 26.69 20.84 17.73
N LYS A 68 25.86 21.84 18.06
CA LYS A 68 25.99 23.20 17.50
C LYS A 68 27.31 23.85 17.96
N CYS A 69 27.62 23.75 19.26
CA CYS A 69 28.87 24.28 19.83
C CYS A 69 30.11 23.63 19.18
N ASP A 70 30.13 22.31 19.04
CA ASP A 70 31.25 21.60 18.42
C ASP A 70 31.33 21.81 16.91
N ASN A 71 30.22 21.95 16.19
CA ASN A 71 30.24 22.39 14.79
C ASN A 71 30.85 23.79 14.64
N VAL A 72 30.51 24.75 15.51
CA VAL A 72 31.12 26.09 15.51
C VAL A 72 32.63 26.01 15.77
N ARG A 73 33.08 25.16 16.71
CA ARG A 73 34.50 24.92 16.97
C ARG A 73 35.22 24.29 15.77
N LEU A 74 34.64 23.25 15.17
CA LEU A 74 35.19 22.57 13.99
C LEU A 74 35.26 23.50 12.78
N ILE A 75 34.29 24.39 12.59
CA ILE A 75 34.32 25.43 11.56
C ILE A 75 35.46 26.43 11.84
N GLN A 76 35.68 26.85 13.09
CA GLN A 76 36.80 27.72 13.44
C GLN A 76 38.17 27.04 13.22
N GLU A 77 38.30 25.77 13.60
CA GLU A 77 39.51 24.96 13.43
C GLU A 77 39.80 24.67 11.94
N ASN A 78 38.79 24.28 11.16
CA ASN A 78 38.92 24.09 9.72
C ASN A 78 39.34 25.40 9.02
N ASN A 79 38.72 26.54 9.36
CA ASN A 79 39.13 27.84 8.86
C ASN A 79 40.54 28.25 9.32
N HIS A 80 41.03 27.80 10.47
CA HIS A 80 42.41 28.02 10.91
C HIS A 80 43.39 27.18 10.08
N LEU A 81 43.17 25.87 9.98
CA LEU A 81 43.97 24.93 9.19
C LEU A 81 43.99 25.29 7.70
N HIS A 82 42.89 25.79 7.15
CA HIS A 82 42.83 26.26 5.76
C HIS A 82 43.75 27.48 5.52
N ARG A 83 43.86 28.39 6.50
CA ARG A 83 44.78 29.54 6.43
C ARG A 83 46.25 29.11 6.56
N GLU A 84 46.55 28.14 7.42
CA GLU A 84 47.91 27.56 7.51
C GLU A 84 48.28 26.81 6.23
N LEU A 85 47.35 26.04 5.65
CA LEU A 85 47.55 25.34 4.37
C LEU A 85 47.79 26.33 3.23
N LEU A 86 47.06 27.45 3.18
CA LEU A 86 47.32 28.55 2.23
C LEU A 86 48.73 29.13 2.39
N GLN A 87 49.16 29.44 3.63
CA GLN A 87 50.51 29.96 3.90
C GLN A 87 51.59 28.95 3.49
N LEU A 88 51.48 27.68 3.90
CA LEU A 88 52.40 26.61 3.50
C LEU A 88 52.43 26.40 1.98
N LYS A 89 51.31 26.60 1.28
CA LYS A 89 51.22 26.52 -0.19
C LYS A 89 51.91 27.70 -0.86
N GLU A 90 51.80 28.91 -0.32
CA GLU A 90 52.54 30.09 -0.79
C GLU A 90 54.05 29.95 -0.57
N GLU A 91 54.48 29.47 0.60
CA GLU A 91 55.88 29.20 0.92
C GLU A 91 56.47 28.11 0.00
N ASN A 92 55.78 26.98 -0.17
CA ASN A 92 56.20 25.94 -1.11
C ASN A 92 56.28 26.45 -2.56
N LEU A 93 55.34 27.32 -2.97
CA LEU A 93 55.34 27.94 -4.30
C LEU A 93 56.49 28.95 -4.48
N LYS A 94 56.88 29.66 -3.42
CA LYS A 94 58.08 30.52 -3.37
C LYS A 94 59.37 29.70 -3.47
N VAL A 95 59.55 28.70 -2.60
CA VAL A 95 60.70 27.76 -2.64
C VAL A 95 60.79 27.05 -3.98
N THR A 96 59.67 26.66 -4.58
CA THR A 96 59.61 26.06 -5.92
C THR A 96 60.05 27.04 -7.01
N LYS A 97 59.61 28.30 -6.95
CA LYS A 97 60.06 29.35 -7.91
C LYS A 97 61.55 29.61 -7.79
N ASP A 98 62.08 29.70 -6.57
CA ASP A 98 63.51 29.95 -6.32
C ASP A 98 64.39 28.75 -6.68
N SER A 99 63.91 27.53 -6.46
CA SER A 99 64.56 26.31 -6.97
C SER A 99 64.58 26.25 -8.49
N ARG A 100 63.47 26.59 -9.18
CA ARG A 100 63.44 26.69 -10.65
C ARG A 100 64.37 27.78 -11.19
N ARG A 101 64.47 28.93 -10.52
CA ARG A 101 65.44 30.00 -10.83
C ARG A 101 66.87 29.47 -10.74
N LYS A 102 67.21 28.79 -9.64
CA LYS A 102 68.55 28.24 -9.39
C LYS A 102 68.92 27.12 -10.38
N ILE A 103 67.98 26.23 -10.71
CA ILE A 103 68.12 25.23 -11.77
C ILE A 103 68.42 25.94 -13.10
N LYS A 104 67.62 26.93 -13.50
CA LYS A 104 67.85 27.65 -14.75
C LYS A 104 69.24 28.29 -14.81
N THR A 105 69.69 28.98 -13.76
CA THR A 105 71.04 29.57 -13.75
C THR A 105 72.14 28.52 -13.88
N LEU A 106 71.96 27.33 -13.30
CA LEU A 106 72.91 26.22 -13.44
C LEU A 106 72.87 25.60 -14.85
N THR A 107 71.70 25.49 -15.48
CA THR A 107 71.57 25.08 -16.89
C THR A 107 72.19 26.10 -17.85
N ASP A 108 72.00 27.40 -17.59
CA ASP A 108 72.61 28.49 -18.34
C ASP A 108 74.15 28.52 -18.14
N GLU A 109 74.67 28.05 -17.00
CA GLU A 109 76.11 27.83 -16.78
C GLU A 109 76.65 26.57 -17.46
N VAL A 110 75.92 25.45 -17.39
CA VAL A 110 76.30 24.19 -18.03
C VAL A 110 76.38 24.38 -19.54
N SER A 111 75.36 24.96 -20.17
CA SER A 111 75.38 25.25 -21.61
C SER A 111 76.54 26.18 -22.01
N LYS A 112 76.87 27.21 -21.21
CA LYS A 112 78.09 28.01 -21.42
C LYS A 112 79.35 27.13 -21.39
N LYS A 113 79.50 26.29 -20.37
CA LYS A 113 80.64 25.36 -20.24
C LYS A 113 80.69 24.36 -21.40
N GLU A 114 79.56 23.84 -21.87
CA GLU A 114 79.46 22.97 -23.05
C GLU A 114 79.87 23.69 -24.35
N THR A 115 79.49 24.96 -24.56
CA THR A 115 79.98 25.73 -25.73
C THR A 115 81.49 26.01 -25.66
N ILE A 116 82.06 26.19 -24.45
CA ILE A 116 83.50 26.34 -24.25
C ILE A 116 84.21 25.01 -24.53
N ILE A 117 83.71 23.90 -24.00
CA ILE A 117 84.23 22.54 -24.28
C ILE A 117 84.15 22.24 -25.79
N SER A 118 83.06 22.62 -26.46
CA SER A 118 82.88 22.43 -27.91
C SER A 118 83.89 23.23 -28.73
N LYS A 119 84.21 24.47 -28.32
CA LYS A 119 85.28 25.28 -28.91
C LYS A 119 86.64 24.64 -28.70
N LEU A 120 86.99 24.31 -27.45
CA LEU A 120 88.26 23.66 -27.12
C LEU A 120 88.43 22.31 -27.87
N GLN A 121 87.36 21.53 -28.05
CA GLN A 121 87.39 20.33 -28.89
C GLN A 121 87.59 20.63 -30.38
N HIS A 122 87.08 21.74 -30.89
CA HIS A 122 87.34 22.18 -32.27
C HIS A 122 88.79 22.66 -32.43
N ASP A 123 89.29 23.46 -31.48
CA ASP A 123 90.67 23.94 -31.45
C ASP A 123 91.67 22.77 -31.35
N ILE A 124 91.38 21.77 -30.52
CA ILE A 124 92.17 20.52 -30.43
C ILE A 124 92.16 19.75 -31.76
N ARG A 125 91.02 19.70 -32.47
CA ARG A 125 90.95 19.06 -33.81
C ARG A 125 91.75 19.82 -34.86
N ASP A 126 91.69 21.16 -34.88
CA ASP A 126 92.48 21.97 -35.83
C ASP A 126 93.99 21.90 -35.53
N LEU A 127 94.37 21.91 -34.25
CA LEU A 127 95.75 21.66 -33.83
C LEU A 127 96.24 20.24 -34.19
N SER A 128 95.36 19.24 -34.08
CA SER A 128 95.67 17.85 -34.49
C SER A 128 95.84 17.73 -36.01
N LEU A 129 95.00 18.41 -36.79
CA LEU A 129 95.12 18.50 -38.25
C LEU A 129 96.41 19.20 -38.67
N ARG A 130 96.81 20.29 -37.98
CA ARG A 130 98.11 20.95 -38.21
C ARG A 130 99.30 20.07 -37.81
N GLY A 131 99.20 19.31 -36.71
CA GLY A 131 100.22 18.34 -36.29
C GLY A 131 100.48 17.28 -37.37
N LEU A 132 99.41 16.73 -37.95
CA LEU A 132 99.48 15.77 -39.06
C LEU A 132 100.09 16.37 -40.36
N CYS A 133 100.19 17.69 -40.48
CA CYS A 133 100.88 18.36 -41.59
C CYS A 133 102.38 18.63 -41.34
N ALA A 134 102.89 18.38 -40.14
CA ALA A 134 104.32 18.56 -39.83
C ALA A 134 105.16 17.31 -40.19
N GLU A 135 104.59 16.11 -40.12
CA GLU A 135 105.29 14.83 -40.31
C GLU A 135 105.33 14.36 -41.78
N THR A 136 105.75 15.19 -42.75
CA THR A 136 106.21 14.70 -44.08
C THR A 136 106.94 15.74 -44.94
N GLN A 137 108.16 16.17 -44.55
CA GLN A 137 109.15 16.60 -45.54
C GLN A 137 110.63 16.63 -45.09
N SER A 138 111.52 16.49 -46.08
CA SER A 138 112.98 16.74 -46.00
C SER A 138 113.91 15.70 -45.31
N SER A 139 113.80 14.42 -45.68
CA SER A 139 114.90 13.46 -45.50
C SER A 139 115.97 13.56 -46.60
N ARG A 140 116.93 14.50 -46.52
CA ARG A 140 118.15 14.48 -47.36
C ARG A 140 119.29 15.39 -46.88
N ASN A 141 120.25 14.83 -46.13
CA ASN A 141 121.64 14.65 -46.61
C ASN A 141 122.51 13.92 -45.57
N LYS A 142 123.68 13.41 -46.02
CA LYS A 142 124.51 12.46 -45.25
C LYS A 142 125.79 13.10 -44.69
N SER A 143 126.15 12.66 -43.48
CA SER A 143 127.51 12.32 -43.03
C SER A 143 128.65 13.33 -43.20
N ARG A 144 129.20 13.79 -42.07
CA ARG A 144 130.59 13.49 -41.69
C ARG A 144 130.82 13.62 -40.18
N ARG A 145 131.98 13.16 -39.70
CA ARG A 145 132.36 13.11 -38.27
C ARG A 145 133.25 14.29 -37.88
N LYS A 146 133.31 14.53 -36.55
CA LYS A 146 134.52 14.74 -35.72
C LYS A 146 134.66 16.10 -35.00
N ASP A 147 134.87 15.98 -33.68
CA ASP A 147 135.50 16.84 -32.66
C ASP A 147 135.47 18.38 -32.73
N GLY A 148 134.96 18.97 -31.64
CA GLY A 148 135.74 19.94 -30.83
C GLY A 148 135.46 21.44 -30.99
N GLY A 149 135.61 22.19 -29.88
CA GLY A 149 135.96 23.61 -29.88
C GLY A 149 134.84 24.63 -29.60
N ASP A 150 134.80 25.10 -28.34
CA ASP A 150 134.74 26.52 -27.94
C ASP A 150 133.99 27.59 -28.78
N CYS A 151 132.96 28.14 -28.12
CA CYS A 151 132.88 29.56 -27.70
C CYS A 151 132.67 30.72 -28.71
N GLN A 152 131.79 31.63 -28.27
CA GLN A 152 131.72 33.08 -28.57
C GLN A 152 131.15 33.64 -29.89
N SER A 153 130.29 34.64 -29.66
CA SER A 153 130.10 35.91 -30.40
C SER A 153 129.03 36.03 -31.51
N SER A 154 128.09 36.92 -31.20
CA SER A 154 126.98 37.49 -31.95
C SER A 154 127.33 38.07 -33.35
N LYS A 155 126.35 38.04 -34.26
CA LYS A 155 125.57 39.25 -34.66
C LYS A 155 124.40 39.00 -35.64
N LEU A 156 123.24 39.53 -35.25
CA LEU A 156 122.20 40.21 -36.06
C LEU A 156 121.84 39.73 -37.49
N CYS A 157 120.55 39.43 -37.67
CA CYS A 157 119.77 39.87 -38.85
C CYS A 157 118.33 40.23 -38.40
N ILE A 158 117.64 41.10 -39.14
CA ILE A 158 116.35 41.72 -38.75
C ILE A 158 115.26 41.33 -39.76
N CYS A 159 114.07 40.94 -39.26
CA CYS A 159 112.77 41.06 -39.92
C CYS A 159 111.67 41.15 -38.83
N ASN A 160 110.52 41.77 -39.13
CA ASN A 160 109.65 42.40 -38.13
C ASN A 160 108.20 41.82 -38.05
N GLU A 161 107.40 42.37 -37.13
CA GLU A 161 105.92 42.44 -37.15
C GLU A 161 105.08 41.16 -36.97
N LYS A 162 104.95 40.68 -35.70
CA LYS A 162 103.70 40.10 -35.13
C LYS A 162 103.56 40.29 -33.60
N SER A 163 104.03 41.41 -33.03
CA SER A 163 104.14 41.57 -31.57
C SER A 163 102.81 41.92 -30.86
N GLU A 164 102.11 42.96 -31.31
CA GLU A 164 101.14 43.70 -30.46
C GLU A 164 99.91 42.92 -29.93
N SER A 165 99.48 41.85 -30.59
CA SER A 165 98.40 40.98 -30.08
C SER A 165 98.90 39.92 -29.11
N VAL A 166 100.16 39.50 -29.26
CA VAL A 166 100.82 38.56 -28.34
C VAL A 166 101.23 39.31 -27.07
N ASP A 167 101.76 40.52 -27.19
CA ASP A 167 102.16 41.36 -26.06
C ASP A 167 100.99 41.70 -25.12
N LYS A 168 99.77 41.90 -25.62
CA LYS A 168 98.59 42.11 -24.75
C LYS A 168 98.24 40.86 -23.94
N ASN A 169 98.22 39.69 -24.58
CA ASN A 169 97.95 38.44 -23.88
C ASN A 169 99.10 38.05 -22.93
N ILE A 170 100.35 38.38 -23.28
CA ILE A 170 101.52 38.24 -22.39
C ILE A 170 101.44 39.25 -21.24
N LEU A 171 100.97 40.48 -21.44
CA LEU A 171 100.78 41.47 -20.37
C LEU A 171 99.64 41.09 -19.42
N GLU A 172 98.53 40.53 -19.90
CA GLU A 172 97.47 40.00 -19.03
C GLU A 172 97.92 38.72 -18.33
N LEU A 173 98.59 37.80 -19.03
CA LEU A 173 99.14 36.60 -18.40
C LEU A 173 100.25 36.93 -17.40
N ASN A 174 101.10 37.93 -17.66
CA ASN A 174 102.09 38.43 -16.72
C ASN A 174 101.45 39.16 -15.53
N LYS A 175 100.31 39.86 -15.70
CA LYS A 175 99.53 40.39 -14.56
C LYS A 175 98.89 39.28 -13.73
N VAL A 176 98.40 38.22 -14.35
CA VAL A 176 97.87 37.05 -13.64
C VAL A 176 98.99 36.30 -12.92
N ILE A 177 100.15 36.11 -13.56
CA ILE A 177 101.35 35.53 -12.94
C ILE A 177 101.85 36.43 -11.80
N GLN A 178 101.89 37.75 -11.98
CA GLN A 178 102.31 38.70 -10.95
C GLN A 178 101.35 38.68 -9.77
N THR A 179 100.04 38.74 -9.98
CA THR A 179 99.06 38.64 -8.87
C THR A 179 99.07 37.25 -8.21
N LEU A 180 99.39 36.17 -8.93
CA LEU A 180 99.63 34.85 -8.35
C LEU A 180 100.99 34.73 -7.63
N GLN A 181 102.00 35.53 -8.00
CA GLN A 181 103.27 35.65 -7.29
C GLN A 181 103.13 36.52 -6.03
N GLU A 182 102.37 37.61 -6.09
CA GLU A 182 102.02 38.46 -4.96
C GLU A 182 101.15 37.68 -3.96
N ASN A 183 100.13 36.94 -4.42
CA ASN A 183 99.36 36.03 -3.57
C ASN A 183 100.21 34.88 -3.01
N ASN A 184 101.15 34.31 -3.76
CA ASN A 184 102.09 33.32 -3.20
C ASN A 184 103.04 33.96 -2.18
N SER A 185 103.49 35.20 -2.37
CA SER A 185 104.28 35.91 -1.34
C SER A 185 103.42 36.11 -0.09
N GLN A 186 102.20 36.61 -0.23
CA GLN A 186 101.24 36.76 0.86
C GLN A 186 101.02 35.44 1.61
N TYR A 187 100.85 34.31 0.90
CA TYR A 187 100.72 33.00 1.54
C TYR A 187 102.04 32.48 2.14
N ILE A 188 103.20 32.80 1.57
CA ILE A 188 104.52 32.48 2.16
C ILE A 188 104.74 33.28 3.44
N ASP A 189 104.35 34.55 3.46
CA ASP A 189 104.42 35.46 4.61
C ASP A 189 103.41 35.03 5.70
N ASP A 190 102.17 34.68 5.33
CA ASP A 190 101.17 34.10 6.25
C ASP A 190 101.64 32.76 6.82
N ILE A 191 102.25 31.88 5.99
CA ILE A 191 102.86 30.62 6.44
C ILE A 191 104.08 30.88 7.34
N ALA A 192 104.88 31.92 7.09
CA ALA A 192 105.99 32.31 7.96
C ALA A 192 105.49 32.87 9.30
N LEU A 193 104.39 33.63 9.30
CA LEU A 193 103.77 34.19 10.51
C LEU A 193 103.10 33.08 11.34
N LEU A 194 102.40 32.14 10.69
CA LEU A 194 101.85 30.93 11.33
C LEU A 194 102.96 30.01 11.83
N LYS A 195 104.06 29.83 11.08
CA LYS A 195 105.25 29.10 11.56
C LYS A 195 105.87 29.80 12.76
N SER A 196 105.98 31.12 12.77
CA SER A 196 106.50 31.87 13.92
C SER A 196 105.58 31.75 15.14
N GLN A 197 104.25 31.70 14.95
CA GLN A 197 103.31 31.36 16.03
C GLN A 197 103.47 29.92 16.52
N ILE A 198 103.73 28.95 15.62
CA ILE A 198 104.00 27.56 15.99
C ILE A 198 105.35 27.46 16.72
N GLU A 199 106.42 28.07 16.22
CA GLU A 199 107.73 28.15 16.89
C GLU A 199 107.65 28.85 18.24
N TYR A 200 106.80 29.87 18.40
CA TYR A 200 106.55 30.51 19.70
C TYR A 200 105.77 29.58 20.64
N ARG A 201 104.77 28.84 20.12
CA ARG A 201 104.04 27.82 20.89
C ARG A 201 104.90 26.62 21.25
N ASP A 202 105.80 26.19 20.39
CA ASP A 202 106.72 25.08 20.61
C ASP A 202 107.86 25.52 21.53
N SER A 203 108.33 26.76 21.42
CA SER A 203 109.22 27.39 22.42
C SER A 203 108.54 27.52 23.78
N GLU A 204 107.24 27.81 23.82
CA GLU A 204 106.45 27.84 25.05
C GLU A 204 106.20 26.43 25.61
N ILE A 205 105.94 25.43 24.77
CA ILE A 205 105.85 24.01 25.16
C ILE A 205 107.20 23.52 25.67
N ILE A 206 108.31 23.92 25.05
CA ILE A 206 109.67 23.62 25.52
C ILE A 206 109.96 24.37 26.83
N ARG A 207 109.52 25.63 26.99
CA ARG A 207 109.65 26.39 28.25
C ARG A 207 108.85 25.75 29.38
N LEU A 208 107.62 25.32 29.09
CA LEU A 208 106.75 24.59 30.01
C LEU A 208 107.33 23.21 30.35
N ASN A 209 107.86 22.47 29.37
CA ASN A 209 108.54 21.19 29.60
C ASN A 209 109.82 21.39 30.43
N ILE A 210 110.62 22.42 30.19
CA ILE A 210 111.80 22.76 31.01
C ILE A 210 111.37 23.16 32.45
N LEU A 211 110.22 23.82 32.62
CA LEU A 211 109.62 24.09 33.92
C LEU A 211 109.11 22.82 34.63
N LEU A 212 108.72 21.78 33.88
CA LEU A 212 108.26 20.49 34.40
C LEU A 212 109.43 19.52 34.67
N GLU A 213 110.47 19.53 33.84
CA GLU A 213 111.69 18.71 33.96
C GLU A 213 112.72 19.31 34.92
N GLY A 214 112.69 20.62 35.15
CA GLY A 214 113.51 21.32 36.16
C GLY A 214 113.09 21.07 37.61
N GLY A 215 111.99 20.33 37.83
CA GLY A 215 111.55 19.90 39.16
C GLY A 215 112.40 18.76 39.74
N ARG A 216 112.43 18.63 41.08
CA ARG A 216 113.09 17.48 41.74
C ARG A 216 112.52 16.15 41.19
N PRO A 217 113.35 15.13 40.89
CA PRO A 217 112.87 13.82 40.46
C PRO A 217 111.85 13.22 41.45
N LEU A 218 110.77 12.61 40.94
CA LEU A 218 109.65 12.13 41.78
C LEU A 218 110.10 11.19 42.92
N GLY A 219 111.14 10.39 42.71
CA GLY A 219 111.68 9.49 43.75
C GLY A 219 112.22 10.20 45.01
N ALA A 220 112.53 11.50 44.92
CA ALA A 220 112.93 12.31 46.08
C ALA A 220 111.73 12.90 46.84
N LEU A 221 110.63 13.22 46.14
CA LEU A 221 109.44 13.83 46.75
C LEU A 221 108.65 12.85 47.64
N CYS A 222 108.75 11.54 47.38
CA CYS A 222 108.09 10.51 48.20
C CYS A 222 108.67 10.32 49.62
N LYS A 223 109.68 11.10 50.05
CA LYS A 223 110.23 11.05 51.42
C LYS A 223 109.89 12.26 52.29
N ASP A 224 109.63 13.43 51.71
CA ASP A 224 109.58 14.69 52.46
C ASP A 224 108.15 15.09 52.90
N PHE A 225 107.10 14.35 52.50
CA PHE A 225 105.71 14.61 52.93
C PHE A 225 104.99 13.39 53.54
N TYR A 226 105.10 13.28 54.86
CA TYR A 226 104.10 12.59 55.67
C TYR A 226 102.83 13.45 55.76
N CYS A 227 101.81 13.17 54.93
CA CYS A 227 100.46 13.71 55.15
C CYS A 227 99.35 12.76 54.66
N GLU A 228 98.63 12.22 55.63
CA GLU A 228 97.37 11.45 55.61
C GLU A 228 96.83 10.78 54.30
N LYS A 229 96.97 9.45 54.26
CA LYS A 229 96.00 8.44 53.75
C LYS A 229 95.61 8.48 52.26
N PRO A 230 96.29 7.70 51.38
CA PRO A 230 95.87 7.49 50.00
C PRO A 230 94.56 6.68 49.84
N ASP A 231 94.14 5.91 50.86
CA ASP A 231 92.92 5.07 50.83
C ASP A 231 91.66 5.81 50.38
N ALA A 232 91.48 7.08 50.77
CA ALA A 232 90.24 7.80 50.54
C ALA A 232 89.93 8.04 49.05
N LYS A 233 90.95 8.19 48.20
CA LYS A 233 90.76 8.32 46.74
C LYS A 233 90.49 6.96 46.10
N ILE A 234 91.22 5.92 46.50
CA ILE A 234 91.03 4.55 46.00
C ILE A 234 89.62 4.04 46.39
N GLN A 235 89.16 4.27 47.62
CA GLN A 235 87.80 3.95 48.03
C GLN A 235 86.72 4.71 47.25
N LYS A 236 86.95 5.98 46.87
CA LYS A 236 86.01 6.72 46.02
C LYS A 236 85.89 6.10 44.62
N VAL A 237 87.01 5.76 43.98
CA VAL A 237 86.99 5.08 42.67
C VAL A 237 86.36 3.69 42.76
N ILE A 238 86.67 2.90 43.79
CA ILE A 238 86.04 1.58 44.00
C ILE A 238 84.53 1.70 44.27
N LYS A 239 84.06 2.76 44.93
CA LYS A 239 82.62 3.03 45.07
C LYS A 239 81.98 3.36 43.72
N GLN A 240 82.57 4.27 42.94
CA GLN A 240 82.07 4.63 41.62
C GLN A 240 82.02 3.43 40.65
N VAL A 241 83.04 2.56 40.67
CA VAL A 241 83.03 1.31 39.90
C VAL A 241 81.88 0.41 40.34
N LYS A 242 81.67 0.20 41.65
CA LYS A 242 80.56 -0.62 42.17
C LYS A 242 79.18 -0.02 41.91
N GLU A 243 79.07 1.31 41.88
CA GLU A 243 77.85 2.04 41.51
C GLU A 243 77.53 1.85 40.02
N LEU A 244 78.55 1.87 39.15
CA LEU A 244 78.42 1.58 37.72
C LEU A 244 78.13 0.09 37.44
N GLU A 245 78.78 -0.84 38.14
CA GLU A 245 78.50 -2.29 38.08
C GLU A 245 77.04 -2.57 38.46
N LYS A 246 76.56 -1.97 39.56
CA LYS A 246 75.17 -2.08 40.01
C LYS A 246 74.18 -1.43 39.04
N ALA A 247 74.52 -0.29 38.43
CA ALA A 247 73.70 0.33 37.39
C ALA A 247 73.59 -0.56 36.14
N ASN A 248 74.69 -1.22 35.74
CA ASN A 248 74.74 -2.14 34.61
C ASN A 248 73.94 -3.44 34.91
N GLU A 249 74.02 -3.98 36.13
CA GLU A 249 73.12 -5.08 36.56
C GLU A 249 71.64 -4.68 36.53
N ASN A 250 71.30 -3.47 36.99
CA ASN A 250 69.93 -2.98 36.96
C ASN A 250 69.43 -2.83 35.52
N MET A 251 70.23 -2.25 34.62
CA MET A 251 69.89 -2.14 33.19
C MET A 251 69.72 -3.52 32.53
N LYS A 252 70.54 -4.52 32.86
CA LYS A 252 70.34 -5.89 32.37
C LYS A 252 69.01 -6.48 32.82
N LYS A 253 68.68 -6.36 34.12
CA LYS A 253 67.39 -6.82 34.66
C LYS A 253 66.21 -6.06 34.04
N GLU A 254 66.36 -4.77 33.75
CA GLU A 254 65.33 -3.96 33.10
C GLU A 254 65.13 -4.34 31.63
N ILE A 255 66.20 -4.69 30.91
CA ILE A 255 66.15 -5.29 29.57
C ILE A 255 65.47 -6.67 29.60
N GLU A 256 65.89 -7.57 30.50
CA GLU A 256 65.30 -8.91 30.67
C GLU A 256 63.79 -8.83 30.98
N ASN A 257 63.39 -8.00 31.96
CA ASN A 257 61.99 -7.74 32.29
C ASN A 257 61.19 -7.12 31.13
N SER A 258 61.85 -6.36 30.25
CA SER A 258 61.21 -5.78 29.06
C SER A 258 61.03 -6.83 27.95
N LEU A 259 61.99 -7.74 27.81
CA LEU A 259 61.97 -8.85 26.85
C LEU A 259 60.92 -9.91 27.25
N GLU A 260 60.79 -10.21 28.55
CA GLU A 260 59.72 -11.06 29.08
C GLU A 260 58.33 -10.46 28.81
N LYS A 261 58.13 -9.15 29.07
CA LYS A 261 56.89 -8.44 28.72
C LYS A 261 56.60 -8.45 27.22
N GLN A 262 57.62 -8.37 26.36
CA GLN A 262 57.45 -8.48 24.91
C GLN A 262 57.02 -9.90 24.49
N HIS A 263 57.62 -10.94 25.08
CA HIS A 263 57.18 -12.32 24.85
C HIS A 263 55.74 -12.57 25.35
N GLU A 264 55.38 -12.05 26.53
CA GLU A 264 54.04 -12.17 27.09
C GLU A 264 52.99 -11.44 26.22
N ALA A 265 53.32 -10.25 25.73
CA ALA A 265 52.50 -9.51 24.77
C ALA A 265 52.37 -10.24 23.43
N MET A 266 53.43 -10.87 22.93
CA MET A 266 53.42 -11.67 21.70
C MET A 266 52.54 -12.93 21.86
N LEU A 267 52.62 -13.62 23.00
CA LEU A 267 51.76 -14.77 23.31
C LEU A 267 50.28 -14.35 23.42
N ARG A 268 50.00 -13.21 24.05
CA ARG A 268 48.64 -12.63 24.08
C ARG A 268 48.14 -12.25 22.68
N ALA A 269 49.00 -11.70 21.81
CA ALA A 269 48.65 -11.36 20.43
C ALA A 269 48.37 -12.62 19.59
N LEU A 270 49.15 -13.69 19.74
CA LEU A 270 48.91 -14.97 19.08
C LEU A 270 47.59 -15.61 19.54
N ALA A 271 47.33 -15.67 20.85
CA ALA A 271 46.08 -16.20 21.39
C ALA A 271 44.84 -15.39 20.94
N LEU A 272 44.98 -14.07 20.76
CA LEU A 272 43.93 -13.23 20.16
C LEU A 272 43.77 -13.49 18.66
N SER A 273 44.86 -13.73 17.92
CA SER A 273 44.81 -14.09 16.50
C SER A 273 44.09 -15.43 16.29
N ASP A 274 44.41 -16.45 17.09
CA ASP A 274 43.73 -17.75 17.04
C ASP A 274 42.25 -17.62 17.41
N LYS A 275 41.91 -16.83 18.44
CA LYS A 275 40.51 -16.57 18.82
C LYS A 275 39.75 -15.81 17.73
N ASN A 276 40.37 -14.83 17.07
CA ASN A 276 39.77 -14.12 15.94
C ASN A 276 39.53 -15.07 14.76
N LYS A 277 40.45 -16.01 14.51
CA LYS A 277 40.26 -17.06 13.50
C LYS A 277 39.09 -17.99 13.86
N THR A 278 38.97 -18.45 15.11
CA THR A 278 37.81 -19.28 15.51
C THR A 278 36.49 -18.52 15.39
N LEU A 279 36.47 -17.22 15.72
CA LEU A 279 35.29 -16.37 15.54
C LEU A 279 34.95 -16.15 14.05
N GLN A 280 35.96 -16.03 13.17
CA GLN A 280 35.74 -15.98 11.72
C GLN A 280 35.17 -17.29 11.17
N GLU A 281 35.66 -18.43 11.66
CA GLU A 281 35.12 -19.75 11.31
C GLU A 281 33.72 -20.00 11.90
N GLU A 282 33.33 -19.34 12.99
CA GLU A 282 31.97 -19.35 13.53
C GLU A 282 31.04 -18.44 12.73
N LEU A 283 31.48 -17.22 12.38
CA LEU A 283 30.72 -16.30 11.54
C LEU A 283 30.38 -16.96 10.19
N GLN A 284 31.36 -17.56 9.51
CA GLN A 284 31.14 -18.31 8.27
C GLN A 284 30.21 -19.52 8.40
N LYS A 285 29.98 -20.06 9.61
CA LYS A 285 28.95 -21.09 9.85
C LYS A 285 27.58 -20.46 10.01
N VAL A 286 27.49 -19.31 10.69
CA VAL A 286 26.25 -18.51 10.79
C VAL A 286 25.80 -18.05 9.41
N ASP A 287 26.69 -17.50 8.59
CA ASP A 287 26.39 -17.04 7.22
C ASP A 287 25.80 -18.18 6.35
N ARG A 288 26.41 -19.37 6.41
CA ARG A 288 25.93 -20.57 5.69
C ARG A 288 24.60 -21.10 6.23
N LEU A 289 24.32 -20.91 7.52
CA LEU A 289 23.03 -21.28 8.11
C LEU A 289 21.95 -20.25 7.74
N ALA A 290 22.26 -18.96 7.70
CA ALA A 290 21.37 -17.90 7.24
C ALA A 290 20.95 -18.12 5.78
N LEU A 291 21.92 -18.29 4.87
CA LEU A 291 21.67 -18.60 3.45
C LEU A 291 20.83 -19.87 3.26
N LYS A 292 20.99 -20.87 4.13
CA LYS A 292 20.17 -22.10 4.07
C LYS A 292 18.74 -21.86 4.58
N VAL A 293 18.56 -21.08 5.64
CA VAL A 293 17.23 -20.70 6.15
C VAL A 293 16.50 -19.83 5.13
N GLU A 294 17.21 -18.94 4.43
CA GLU A 294 16.69 -18.13 3.33
C GLU A 294 16.26 -19.00 2.14
N ASP A 295 17.09 -19.93 1.69
CA ASP A 295 16.76 -20.90 0.64
C ASP A 295 15.56 -21.80 1.01
N ASP A 296 15.51 -22.32 2.25
CA ASP A 296 14.35 -23.07 2.77
C ASP A 296 13.09 -22.17 2.93
N CYS A 297 13.25 -20.86 3.14
CA CYS A 297 12.14 -19.90 3.16
C CYS A 297 11.62 -19.64 1.74
N ASN A 298 12.51 -19.34 0.79
CA ASN A 298 12.20 -19.10 -0.62
C ASN A 298 11.50 -20.31 -1.26
N LYS A 299 11.88 -21.55 -0.90
CA LYS A 299 11.18 -22.77 -1.31
C LYS A 299 9.75 -22.87 -0.76
N ARG A 300 9.52 -22.46 0.50
CA ARG A 300 8.16 -22.41 1.08
C ARG A 300 7.33 -21.30 0.45
N LEU A 301 7.91 -20.13 0.23
CA LEU A 301 7.28 -19.00 -0.44
C LEU A 301 6.85 -19.39 -1.85
N ALA A 302 7.75 -19.97 -2.66
CA ALA A 302 7.42 -20.47 -4.00
C ALA A 302 6.33 -21.56 -3.98
N SER A 303 6.32 -22.42 -2.96
CA SER A 303 5.26 -23.43 -2.79
C SER A 303 3.90 -22.78 -2.51
N ALA A 304 3.85 -21.80 -1.59
CA ALA A 304 2.65 -21.03 -1.29
C ALA A 304 2.19 -20.17 -2.49
N MET A 305 3.12 -19.57 -3.24
CA MET A 305 2.84 -18.82 -4.47
C MET A 305 2.13 -19.69 -5.51
N ASN A 306 2.59 -20.94 -5.67
CA ASN A 306 1.96 -21.91 -6.57
C ASN A 306 0.56 -22.33 -6.09
N GLU A 307 0.34 -22.48 -4.77
CA GLU A 307 -0.97 -22.77 -4.20
C GLU A 307 -1.93 -21.57 -4.36
N ILE A 308 -1.45 -20.34 -4.14
CA ILE A 308 -2.19 -19.10 -4.41
C ILE A 308 -2.58 -19.02 -5.89
N ASN A 309 -1.63 -19.21 -6.82
CA ASN A 309 -1.90 -19.20 -8.27
C ASN A 309 -2.95 -20.26 -8.67
N PHE A 310 -2.90 -21.46 -8.06
CA PHE A 310 -3.91 -22.50 -8.28
C PHE A 310 -5.29 -22.11 -7.73
N LEU A 311 -5.35 -21.52 -6.53
CA LEU A 311 -6.59 -21.01 -5.94
C LEU A 311 -7.16 -19.83 -6.72
N GLN A 312 -6.31 -18.97 -7.27
CA GLN A 312 -6.69 -17.82 -8.11
C GLN A 312 -7.27 -18.30 -9.44
N THR A 313 -6.59 -19.21 -10.14
CA THR A 313 -7.13 -19.91 -11.34
C THR A 313 -8.48 -20.60 -11.03
N ARG A 314 -8.62 -21.17 -9.82
CA ARG A 314 -9.85 -21.82 -9.35
C ARG A 314 -10.98 -20.82 -9.09
N ILE A 315 -10.67 -19.64 -8.59
CA ILE A 315 -11.63 -18.53 -8.38
C ILE A 315 -12.05 -17.93 -9.72
N GLU A 316 -11.12 -17.69 -10.65
CA GLU A 316 -11.40 -17.24 -12.02
C GLU A 316 -12.33 -18.20 -12.77
N GLY A 317 -12.08 -19.51 -12.66
CA GLY A 317 -12.98 -20.53 -13.22
C GLY A 317 -14.38 -20.57 -12.58
N LEU A 318 -14.52 -20.10 -11.33
CA LEU A 318 -15.80 -20.00 -10.64
C LEU A 318 -16.53 -18.68 -10.95
N THR A 319 -15.83 -17.55 -11.07
CA THR A 319 -16.42 -16.27 -11.47
C THR A 319 -16.87 -16.29 -12.93
N LEU A 320 -16.08 -16.90 -13.83
CA LEU A 320 -16.54 -17.23 -15.19
C LEU A 320 -17.85 -18.02 -15.14
N LYS A 321 -17.92 -19.08 -14.33
CA LYS A 321 -19.12 -19.92 -14.23
C LYS A 321 -20.33 -19.21 -13.62
N ASN A 322 -20.13 -18.29 -12.66
CA ASN A 322 -21.21 -17.41 -12.20
C ASN A 322 -21.70 -16.50 -13.33
N SER A 323 -20.82 -15.88 -14.12
CA SER A 323 -21.23 -15.04 -15.25
C SER A 323 -21.98 -15.83 -16.34
N GLU A 324 -21.72 -17.13 -16.49
CA GLU A 324 -22.52 -18.01 -17.34
C GLU A 324 -23.92 -18.23 -16.77
N LEU A 325 -24.04 -18.51 -15.47
CA LEU A 325 -25.32 -18.72 -14.79
C LEU A 325 -26.18 -17.44 -14.72
N GLU A 326 -25.57 -16.28 -14.52
CA GLU A 326 -26.24 -14.97 -14.58
C GLU A 326 -26.75 -14.67 -16.01
N ARG A 327 -25.97 -15.03 -17.03
CA ARG A 327 -26.36 -14.97 -18.44
C ARG A 327 -27.49 -15.95 -18.79
N GLU A 328 -27.53 -17.14 -18.18
CA GLU A 328 -28.67 -18.06 -18.31
C GLU A 328 -29.93 -17.56 -17.57
N LEU A 329 -29.79 -16.99 -16.36
CA LEU A 329 -30.89 -16.44 -15.56
C LEU A 329 -31.53 -15.22 -16.24
N THR A 330 -30.72 -14.28 -16.72
CA THR A 330 -31.20 -13.12 -17.50
C THR A 330 -31.87 -13.57 -18.81
N HIS A 331 -31.33 -14.58 -19.49
CA HIS A 331 -31.97 -15.13 -20.70
C HIS A 331 -33.31 -15.85 -20.39
N ARG A 332 -33.43 -16.56 -19.26
CA ARG A 332 -34.72 -17.10 -18.78
C ARG A 332 -35.72 -15.99 -18.53
N SER A 333 -35.35 -14.98 -17.74
CA SER A 333 -36.22 -13.85 -17.38
C SER A 333 -36.77 -13.16 -18.62
N TYR A 334 -35.93 -12.88 -19.62
CA TYR A 334 -36.36 -12.34 -20.92
C TYR A 334 -37.38 -13.25 -21.65
N LYS A 335 -37.18 -14.57 -21.60
CA LYS A 335 -38.00 -15.56 -22.30
C LYS A 335 -39.36 -15.77 -21.61
N GLU A 336 -39.39 -15.67 -20.29
CA GLU A 336 -40.61 -15.68 -19.48
C GLU A 336 -41.42 -14.40 -19.70
N SER A 337 -40.80 -13.22 -19.58
CA SER A 337 -41.45 -11.93 -19.86
C SER A 337 -42.03 -11.86 -21.28
N TYR A 338 -41.29 -12.32 -22.30
CA TYR A 338 -41.79 -12.35 -23.69
C TYR A 338 -42.99 -13.30 -23.86
N SER A 339 -43.03 -14.41 -23.12
CA SER A 339 -44.15 -15.37 -23.13
C SER A 339 -45.41 -14.79 -22.48
N GLU A 340 -45.27 -14.03 -21.38
CA GLU A 340 -46.40 -13.37 -20.73
C GLU A 340 -46.95 -12.20 -21.57
N ILE A 341 -46.07 -11.32 -22.08
CA ILE A 341 -46.45 -10.22 -22.97
C ILE A 341 -47.25 -10.75 -24.17
N LYS A 342 -46.80 -11.86 -24.79
CA LYS A 342 -47.51 -12.49 -25.90
C LYS A 342 -48.91 -12.99 -25.51
N LYS A 343 -49.09 -13.62 -24.34
CA LYS A 343 -50.41 -14.05 -23.85
C LYS A 343 -51.36 -12.87 -23.66
N TYR A 344 -50.89 -11.78 -23.04
CA TYR A 344 -51.69 -10.56 -22.86
C TYR A 344 -52.06 -9.92 -24.20
N GLN A 345 -51.13 -9.87 -25.15
CA GLN A 345 -51.35 -9.33 -26.49
C GLN A 345 -52.33 -10.18 -27.33
N GLU A 346 -52.25 -11.51 -27.24
CA GLU A 346 -53.21 -12.43 -27.87
C GLU A 346 -54.61 -12.29 -27.26
N SER A 347 -54.71 -12.24 -25.92
CA SER A 347 -55.97 -12.04 -25.18
C SER A 347 -56.62 -10.69 -25.52
N LEU A 348 -55.83 -9.62 -25.58
CA LEU A 348 -56.31 -8.30 -26.00
C LEU A 348 -56.82 -8.32 -27.45
N SER A 349 -56.15 -9.05 -28.35
CA SER A 349 -56.61 -9.19 -29.73
C SER A 349 -57.95 -9.94 -29.86
N LEU A 350 -58.23 -10.88 -28.95
CA LEU A 350 -59.50 -11.60 -28.89
C LEU A 350 -60.62 -10.70 -28.38
N ALA A 351 -60.40 -9.99 -27.26
CA ALA A 351 -61.37 -9.05 -26.70
C ALA A 351 -61.71 -7.90 -27.67
N LEU A 352 -60.73 -7.42 -28.46
CA LEU A 352 -60.97 -6.44 -29.52
C LEU A 352 -61.82 -7.02 -30.66
N LYS A 353 -61.54 -8.25 -31.12
CA LYS A 353 -62.36 -8.92 -32.15
C LYS A 353 -63.79 -9.18 -31.67
N GLU A 354 -63.98 -9.54 -30.40
CA GLU A 354 -65.28 -9.75 -29.78
C GLU A 354 -66.07 -8.43 -29.68
N LYS A 355 -65.43 -7.35 -29.25
CA LYS A 355 -65.98 -5.98 -29.34
C LYS A 355 -66.39 -5.65 -30.78
N ASP A 356 -65.55 -5.94 -31.77
CA ASP A 356 -65.83 -5.62 -33.18
C ASP A 356 -66.92 -6.52 -33.79
N VAL A 357 -67.21 -7.69 -33.21
CA VAL A 357 -68.43 -8.49 -33.50
C VAL A 357 -69.64 -7.81 -32.87
N LEU A 358 -69.62 -7.52 -31.57
CA LEU A 358 -70.73 -6.90 -30.85
C LEU A 358 -71.09 -5.51 -31.41
N GLN A 359 -70.11 -4.72 -31.86
CA GLN A 359 -70.38 -3.43 -32.52
C GLN A 359 -71.05 -3.58 -33.89
N ARG A 360 -70.79 -4.67 -34.62
CA ARG A 360 -71.54 -5.00 -35.85
C ARG A 360 -72.94 -5.47 -35.52
N GLU A 361 -73.10 -6.37 -34.56
CA GLU A 361 -74.41 -6.87 -34.14
C GLU A 361 -75.32 -5.74 -33.62
N ILE A 362 -74.78 -4.81 -32.82
CA ILE A 362 -75.48 -3.59 -32.41
C ILE A 362 -75.85 -2.71 -33.61
N LYS A 363 -74.97 -2.55 -34.60
CA LYS A 363 -75.27 -1.79 -35.83
C LYS A 363 -76.38 -2.47 -36.63
N ASP A 364 -76.30 -3.77 -36.84
CA ASP A 364 -77.27 -4.56 -37.60
C ASP A 364 -78.65 -4.54 -36.91
N LEU A 365 -78.69 -4.59 -35.57
CA LEU A 365 -79.91 -4.40 -34.78
C LEU A 365 -80.47 -2.96 -34.88
N LEU A 366 -79.63 -1.93 -34.91
CA LEU A 366 -80.07 -0.54 -35.14
C LEU A 366 -80.63 -0.35 -36.56
N GLU A 367 -79.99 -0.94 -37.57
CA GLU A 367 -80.40 -0.88 -38.97
C GLU A 367 -81.69 -1.67 -39.22
N LEU A 368 -81.85 -2.82 -38.55
CA LEU A 368 -83.10 -3.59 -38.50
C LEU A 368 -84.22 -2.80 -37.83
N ASN A 369 -83.97 -2.20 -36.66
CA ASN A 369 -84.94 -1.39 -35.91
C ASN A 369 -85.38 -0.17 -36.72
N LYS A 370 -84.45 0.50 -37.40
CA LYS A 370 -84.78 1.55 -38.37
C LYS A 370 -85.67 1.02 -39.50
N SER A 371 -85.35 -0.12 -40.11
CA SER A 371 -86.21 -0.72 -41.14
C SER A 371 -87.60 -1.11 -40.61
N LEU A 372 -87.73 -1.43 -39.32
CA LEU A 372 -89.02 -1.71 -38.67
C LEU A 372 -89.81 -0.43 -38.40
N GLN A 373 -89.15 0.68 -38.05
CA GLN A 373 -89.78 2.01 -37.97
C GLN A 373 -90.24 2.49 -39.35
N ASP A 374 -89.40 2.34 -40.38
CA ASP A 374 -89.74 2.66 -41.78
C ASP A 374 -90.91 1.79 -42.29
N LYS A 375 -90.94 0.49 -41.93
CA LYS A 375 -92.08 -0.40 -42.22
C LYS A 375 -93.34 -0.06 -41.44
N LEU A 376 -93.24 0.42 -40.20
CA LEU A 376 -94.37 0.93 -39.43
C LEU A 376 -94.95 2.22 -40.03
N LEU A 377 -94.10 3.12 -40.51
CA LEU A 377 -94.51 4.30 -41.28
C LEU A 377 -95.23 3.87 -42.57
N CYS A 378 -94.62 3.04 -43.40
CA CYS A 378 -95.25 2.50 -44.61
C CYS A 378 -96.56 1.75 -44.32
N LEU A 379 -96.66 0.97 -43.22
CA LEU A 379 -97.90 0.32 -42.81
C LEU A 379 -98.96 1.32 -42.36
N SER A 380 -98.59 2.43 -41.72
CA SER A 380 -99.52 3.51 -41.37
C SER A 380 -100.06 4.22 -42.62
N GLU A 381 -99.21 4.42 -43.64
CA GLU A 381 -99.60 4.96 -44.94
C GLU A 381 -100.48 3.99 -45.73
N VAL A 382 -100.19 2.68 -45.69
CA VAL A 382 -101.06 1.66 -46.29
C VAL A 382 -102.41 1.61 -45.57
N ASN A 383 -102.46 1.69 -44.23
CA ASN A 383 -103.72 1.75 -43.48
C ASN A 383 -104.54 3.01 -43.83
N ARG A 384 -103.87 4.15 -43.99
CA ARG A 384 -104.47 5.41 -44.47
C ARG A 384 -105.02 5.26 -45.89
N ASN A 385 -104.26 4.61 -46.79
CA ASN A 385 -104.63 4.40 -48.20
C ASN A 385 -105.70 3.30 -48.40
N PHE A 386 -105.80 2.33 -47.48
CA PHE A 386 -106.82 1.29 -47.50
C PHE A 386 -108.18 1.86 -47.07
N ASN A 387 -108.21 2.66 -46.00
CA ASN A 387 -109.43 3.36 -45.54
C ASN A 387 -110.00 4.34 -46.59
N THR A 388 -109.18 4.87 -47.50
CA THR A 388 -109.63 5.71 -48.63
C THR A 388 -110.13 4.94 -49.86
N LYS A 389 -110.05 3.60 -49.89
CA LYS A 389 -110.44 2.78 -51.07
C LYS A 389 -111.68 1.89 -50.86
N VAL A 390 -112.41 2.06 -49.75
CA VAL A 390 -113.65 1.31 -49.43
C VAL A 390 -114.92 2.14 -49.74
N ARG A 391 -114.84 3.11 -50.67
CA ARG A 391 -115.96 3.99 -51.06
C ARG A 391 -115.98 4.38 -52.56
N THR A 392 -116.12 3.39 -53.44
CA THR A 392 -116.74 3.52 -54.78
C THR A 392 -117.11 2.14 -55.32
N GLU A 393 -118.21 2.08 -56.08
CA GLU A 393 -118.82 0.96 -56.83
C GLU A 393 -117.92 -0.28 -57.14
N THR A 394 -118.30 -1.53 -56.91
CA THR A 394 -119.51 -2.33 -57.31
C THR A 394 -119.58 -2.67 -58.82
N GLU A 395 -119.80 -3.97 -59.09
CA GLU A 395 -120.32 -4.61 -60.33
C GLU A 395 -119.39 -5.29 -61.40
N PHE A 396 -119.85 -6.50 -61.77
CA PHE A 396 -119.70 -7.34 -62.97
C PHE A 396 -118.35 -7.92 -63.52
N HIS A 397 -118.31 -9.26 -63.42
CA HIS A 397 -117.96 -10.28 -64.45
C HIS A 397 -116.49 -10.60 -64.89
N LYS A 398 -116.12 -11.86 -64.54
CA LYS A 398 -115.60 -12.95 -65.40
C LYS A 398 -114.11 -13.04 -65.82
N ASP A 399 -113.71 -14.32 -65.90
CA ASP A 399 -112.69 -15.00 -66.69
C ASP A 399 -111.17 -14.69 -66.46
N THR A 400 -110.46 -15.75 -66.11
CA THR A 400 -108.99 -15.91 -66.05
C THR A 400 -108.34 -15.80 -67.44
N PRO A 401 -107.08 -15.30 -67.57
CA PRO A 401 -105.94 -16.25 -67.52
C PRO A 401 -104.55 -15.74 -67.02
N ASN A 402 -103.77 -16.70 -66.52
CA ASN A 402 -102.29 -16.84 -66.52
C ASN A 402 -101.32 -15.63 -66.34
N CYS A 403 -100.74 -15.59 -65.14
CA CYS A 403 -99.33 -15.94 -64.85
C CYS A 403 -98.16 -15.29 -65.62
N VAL A 404 -97.29 -14.62 -64.84
CA VAL A 404 -95.82 -14.57 -65.06
C VAL A 404 -95.05 -15.08 -63.82
N MET A 405 -95.54 -14.74 -62.62
CA MET A 405 -94.86 -14.85 -61.32
C MET A 405 -94.43 -16.27 -60.85
N LYS A 406 -94.83 -17.34 -61.55
CA LYS A 406 -94.51 -18.73 -61.14
C LYS A 406 -93.08 -19.16 -61.49
N ASN A 407 -92.47 -18.60 -62.54
CA ASN A 407 -91.15 -19.04 -62.99
C ASN A 407 -90.01 -18.44 -62.14
N GLU A 408 -90.11 -17.15 -61.80
CA GLU A 408 -89.14 -16.47 -60.93
C GLU A 408 -89.16 -17.03 -59.51
N LEU A 409 -90.35 -17.24 -58.93
CA LEU A 409 -90.50 -17.89 -57.64
C LEU A 409 -89.95 -19.32 -57.63
N LYS A 410 -90.06 -20.05 -58.76
CA LYS A 410 -89.44 -21.37 -58.89
C LYS A 410 -87.91 -21.27 -58.91
N SER A 411 -87.33 -20.33 -59.67
CA SER A 411 -85.87 -20.12 -59.69
C SER A 411 -85.32 -19.76 -58.30
N LEU A 412 -86.00 -18.87 -57.58
CA LEU A 412 -85.65 -18.50 -56.21
C LEU A 412 -85.69 -19.70 -55.26
N LEU A 413 -86.73 -20.53 -55.34
CA LEU A 413 -86.84 -21.75 -54.52
C LEU A 413 -85.85 -22.85 -54.95
N GLU A 414 -85.48 -22.94 -56.23
CA GLU A 414 -84.44 -23.87 -56.71
C GLU A 414 -83.04 -23.45 -56.20
N ASP A 415 -82.75 -22.14 -56.15
CA ASP A 415 -81.47 -21.60 -55.65
C ASP A 415 -81.40 -21.53 -54.12
N GLU A 416 -82.48 -21.22 -53.42
CA GLU A 416 -82.55 -21.42 -51.96
C GLU A 416 -82.42 -22.89 -51.61
N ARG A 417 -83.10 -23.79 -52.34
CA ARG A 417 -82.93 -25.23 -52.15
C ARG A 417 -81.48 -25.63 -52.36
N LYS A 418 -80.79 -25.17 -53.42
CA LYS A 418 -79.35 -25.45 -53.61
C LYS A 418 -78.48 -24.90 -52.47
N LYS A 419 -78.78 -23.70 -51.94
CA LYS A 419 -78.05 -23.14 -50.78
C LYS A 419 -78.25 -24.01 -49.54
N TYR A 420 -79.48 -24.43 -49.24
CA TYR A 420 -79.76 -25.35 -48.14
C TYR A 420 -79.21 -26.76 -48.38
N GLU A 421 -79.20 -27.27 -49.61
CA GLU A 421 -78.63 -28.57 -49.99
C GLU A 421 -77.09 -28.53 -49.86
N THR A 422 -76.44 -27.42 -50.22
CA THR A 422 -75.01 -27.17 -49.97
C THR A 422 -74.70 -26.99 -48.48
N TYR A 423 -75.57 -26.30 -47.73
CA TYR A 423 -75.41 -26.09 -46.28
C TYR A 423 -75.61 -27.40 -45.50
N ILE A 424 -76.60 -28.21 -45.89
CA ILE A 424 -76.83 -29.56 -45.35
C ILE A 424 -75.68 -30.47 -45.73
N MET A 425 -75.18 -30.46 -46.97
CA MET A 425 -74.04 -31.29 -47.37
C MET A 425 -72.77 -30.88 -46.63
N ASN A 426 -72.51 -29.58 -46.43
CA ASN A 426 -71.41 -29.08 -45.61
C ASN A 426 -71.58 -29.46 -44.12
N ILE A 427 -72.78 -29.35 -43.54
CA ILE A 427 -73.08 -29.85 -42.19
C ILE A 427 -72.87 -31.36 -42.12
N GLN A 428 -73.25 -32.12 -43.16
CA GLN A 428 -73.19 -33.58 -43.20
C GLN A 428 -71.76 -34.09 -43.45
N ASP A 429 -70.93 -33.36 -44.18
CA ASP A 429 -69.49 -33.59 -44.29
C ASP A 429 -68.78 -33.26 -42.97
N ASN A 430 -69.09 -32.12 -42.33
CA ASN A 430 -68.61 -31.81 -40.98
C ASN A 430 -69.11 -32.85 -39.94
N LEU A 431 -70.34 -33.36 -40.07
CA LEU A 431 -70.85 -34.45 -39.23
C LEU A 431 -70.11 -35.76 -39.52
N THR A 432 -69.75 -36.02 -40.78
CA THR A 432 -69.03 -37.23 -41.19
C THR A 432 -67.55 -37.16 -40.79
N GLU A 433 -66.95 -35.97 -40.77
CA GLU A 433 -65.60 -35.72 -40.28
C GLU A 433 -65.53 -35.76 -38.76
N THR A 434 -66.43 -35.09 -38.05
CA THR A 434 -66.55 -35.22 -36.58
C THR A 434 -66.96 -36.63 -36.16
N MET A 435 -67.79 -37.35 -36.91
CA MET A 435 -68.14 -38.76 -36.63
C MET A 435 -67.02 -39.73 -37.03
N LYS A 436 -66.13 -39.39 -37.99
CA LYS A 436 -64.86 -40.10 -38.20
C LYS A 436 -63.91 -39.90 -37.02
N LEU A 437 -63.72 -38.64 -36.58
CA LEU A 437 -62.89 -38.28 -35.42
C LEU A 437 -63.40 -38.93 -34.12
N PHE A 438 -64.72 -38.97 -33.92
CA PHE A 438 -65.34 -39.75 -32.85
C PHE A 438 -65.08 -41.25 -33.04
N LYS A 439 -65.29 -41.83 -34.24
CA LYS A 439 -65.01 -43.26 -34.47
C LYS A 439 -63.57 -43.66 -34.18
N SER A 440 -62.58 -42.82 -34.47
CA SER A 440 -61.18 -43.06 -34.10
C SER A 440 -60.92 -42.99 -32.59
N ASN A 441 -61.76 -42.28 -31.82
CA ASN A 441 -61.67 -42.18 -30.37
C ASN A 441 -62.61 -43.13 -29.61
N THR A 442 -63.63 -43.72 -30.24
CA THR A 442 -64.66 -44.56 -29.59
C THR A 442 -64.46 -46.07 -29.79
N THR A 443 -63.25 -46.53 -30.17
CA THR A 443 -62.88 -47.96 -30.10
C THR A 443 -61.99 -48.29 -28.90
N SER A 444 -61.88 -47.38 -27.91
CA SER A 444 -61.22 -47.65 -26.63
C SER A 444 -61.77 -46.74 -25.51
N MET A 445 -62.98 -47.04 -25.04
CA MET A 445 -63.33 -47.23 -23.61
C MET A 445 -64.86 -47.26 -23.43
N GLU A 446 -65.42 -48.46 -23.19
CA GLU A 446 -66.73 -48.57 -22.55
C GLU A 446 -66.58 -48.45 -21.02
N LYS A 447 -67.31 -47.51 -20.38
CA LYS A 447 -68.12 -47.65 -19.13
C LYS A 447 -68.14 -46.40 -18.22
N GLY A 448 -69.34 -45.85 -17.99
CA GLY A 448 -69.68 -44.95 -16.84
C GLY A 448 -69.21 -43.50 -16.99
N ASN A 449 -70.01 -42.42 -17.03
CA ASN A 449 -71.22 -42.01 -16.31
C ASN A 449 -71.04 -41.94 -14.77
N HIS A 450 -71.37 -40.85 -14.05
CA HIS A 450 -72.05 -39.57 -14.41
C HIS A 450 -71.76 -38.44 -13.39
N LEU A 451 -72.07 -37.18 -13.78
CA LEU A 451 -72.45 -36.02 -12.93
C LEU A 451 -71.47 -35.45 -11.85
N SER A 452 -71.07 -34.19 -12.01
CA SER A 452 -71.37 -33.08 -11.06
C SER A 452 -70.79 -31.72 -11.53
N PRO A 453 -71.33 -30.57 -11.07
CA PRO A 453 -70.85 -29.24 -11.47
C PRO A 453 -70.27 -28.36 -10.34
N ASN A 454 -69.65 -27.26 -10.78
CA ASN A 454 -69.52 -25.95 -10.10
C ASN A 454 -68.32 -25.68 -9.16
N MET A 455 -67.95 -24.39 -9.10
CA MET A 455 -66.69 -23.82 -8.59
C MET A 455 -66.61 -23.71 -7.07
N SER A 456 -65.45 -24.08 -6.48
CA SER A 456 -64.86 -23.44 -5.28
C SER A 456 -63.46 -24.00 -4.93
N SER A 457 -62.43 -23.89 -5.80
CA SER A 457 -61.09 -24.45 -5.48
C SER A 457 -59.85 -23.77 -6.08
N ASN A 458 -59.97 -22.62 -6.78
CA ASN A 458 -58.90 -22.14 -7.66
C ASN A 458 -57.55 -21.82 -6.96
N ASN A 459 -57.52 -21.43 -5.68
CA ASN A 459 -56.28 -21.14 -4.94
C ASN A 459 -55.68 -22.33 -4.14
N ALA A 460 -56.33 -23.50 -4.21
CA ALA A 460 -55.77 -24.78 -3.74
C ALA A 460 -55.35 -25.63 -4.94
N PHE A 461 -56.22 -25.77 -5.95
CA PHE A 461 -55.97 -26.55 -7.16
C PHE A 461 -54.75 -26.05 -7.95
N ILE A 462 -54.51 -24.73 -8.03
CA ILE A 462 -53.31 -24.20 -8.72
C ILE A 462 -52.02 -24.54 -7.95
N ARG A 463 -52.01 -24.54 -6.61
CA ARG A 463 -50.83 -24.96 -5.82
C ARG A 463 -50.61 -26.47 -5.86
N ASP A 464 -51.68 -27.26 -5.81
CA ASP A 464 -51.63 -28.71 -6.00
C ASP A 464 -51.13 -29.07 -7.41
N LEU A 465 -51.61 -28.37 -8.44
CA LEU A 465 -51.07 -28.47 -9.80
C LEU A 465 -49.61 -28.03 -9.89
N HIS A 466 -49.20 -26.94 -9.24
CA HIS A 466 -47.81 -26.49 -9.33
C HIS A 466 -46.84 -27.40 -8.57
N SER A 467 -47.26 -27.95 -7.42
CA SER A 467 -46.50 -28.96 -6.68
C SER A 467 -46.44 -30.28 -7.46
N LYS A 468 -47.56 -30.74 -8.02
CA LYS A 468 -47.59 -31.93 -8.89
C LYS A 468 -46.89 -31.70 -10.22
N LEU A 469 -46.83 -30.47 -10.74
CA LEU A 469 -46.03 -30.14 -11.91
C LEU A 469 -44.55 -30.23 -11.55
N CYS A 470 -44.09 -29.58 -10.49
CA CYS A 470 -42.69 -29.69 -10.03
C CYS A 470 -42.30 -31.14 -9.64
N GLU A 471 -43.17 -31.90 -8.98
CA GLU A 471 -42.97 -33.32 -8.72
C GLU A 471 -42.97 -34.13 -10.03
N SER A 472 -43.84 -33.81 -11.00
CA SER A 472 -43.83 -34.45 -12.31
C SER A 472 -42.62 -34.06 -13.14
N GLU A 473 -42.07 -32.85 -12.99
CA GLU A 473 -40.88 -32.37 -13.70
C GLU A 473 -39.62 -32.95 -13.08
N GLN A 474 -39.51 -33.04 -11.75
CA GLN A 474 -38.47 -33.81 -11.08
C GLN A 474 -38.57 -35.30 -11.42
N LYS A 475 -39.79 -35.87 -11.47
CA LYS A 475 -40.02 -37.25 -11.87
C LYS A 475 -39.80 -37.47 -13.37
N ILE A 476 -40.00 -36.49 -14.23
CA ILE A 476 -39.64 -36.49 -15.66
C ILE A 476 -38.14 -36.28 -15.84
N LEU A 477 -37.45 -35.56 -14.96
CA LEU A 477 -35.99 -35.44 -14.95
C LEU A 477 -35.31 -36.73 -14.46
N MET A 478 -35.84 -37.35 -13.39
CA MET A 478 -35.41 -38.68 -12.97
C MET A 478 -35.77 -39.73 -14.02
N LEU A 479 -37.01 -39.76 -14.54
CA LEU A 479 -37.38 -40.67 -15.62
C LEU A 479 -36.71 -40.35 -16.95
N LYS A 480 -36.19 -39.13 -17.19
CA LYS A 480 -35.30 -38.84 -18.32
C LYS A 480 -33.94 -39.45 -18.06
N LYS A 481 -33.30 -39.13 -16.93
CA LYS A 481 -32.00 -39.70 -16.58
C LYS A 481 -32.05 -41.24 -16.56
N GLU A 482 -33.13 -41.80 -16.04
CA GLU A 482 -33.41 -43.23 -16.02
C GLU A 482 -33.77 -43.76 -17.41
N ASN A 483 -34.49 -43.02 -18.29
CA ASN A 483 -34.64 -43.38 -19.71
C ASN A 483 -33.35 -43.25 -20.52
N ASP A 484 -32.43 -42.36 -20.14
CA ASP A 484 -31.18 -42.12 -20.86
C ASP A 484 -30.12 -43.14 -20.40
N GLU A 485 -30.10 -43.50 -19.11
CA GLU A 485 -29.36 -44.66 -18.58
C GLU A 485 -29.98 -46.00 -19.05
N LEU A 486 -31.31 -46.11 -19.15
CA LEU A 486 -31.98 -47.28 -19.76
C LEU A 486 -31.81 -47.30 -21.27
N LYS A 487 -31.72 -46.17 -21.98
CA LYS A 487 -31.34 -46.13 -23.40
C LYS A 487 -29.90 -46.59 -23.57
N ALA A 488 -28.95 -46.08 -22.80
CA ALA A 488 -27.57 -46.56 -22.88
C ALA A 488 -27.49 -48.08 -22.64
N LYS A 489 -28.24 -48.61 -21.67
CA LYS A 489 -28.36 -50.06 -21.43
C LYS A 489 -29.12 -50.79 -22.54
N MET A 490 -30.19 -50.19 -23.09
CA MET A 490 -31.01 -50.77 -24.15
C MET A 490 -30.28 -50.77 -25.48
N ASP A 491 -29.51 -49.75 -25.84
CA ASP A 491 -28.69 -49.70 -27.05
C ASP A 491 -27.59 -50.78 -26.99
N ILE A 492 -26.89 -50.89 -25.84
CA ILE A 492 -25.92 -51.97 -25.58
C ILE A 492 -26.59 -53.35 -25.68
N GLN A 493 -27.77 -53.53 -25.08
CA GLN A 493 -28.49 -54.80 -25.12
C GLN A 493 -29.19 -55.03 -26.47
N GLN A 494 -29.47 -53.98 -27.25
CA GLN A 494 -30.08 -54.04 -28.57
C GLN A 494 -29.04 -54.43 -29.61
N ASP A 495 -27.78 -53.97 -29.53
CA ASP A 495 -26.70 -54.46 -30.39
C ASP A 495 -26.27 -55.90 -30.02
N PHE A 496 -26.33 -56.28 -28.73
CA PHE A 496 -26.18 -57.69 -28.31
C PHE A 496 -27.32 -58.56 -28.86
N ASN A 497 -28.57 -58.11 -28.72
CA ASN A 497 -29.74 -58.79 -29.29
C ASN A 497 -29.74 -58.77 -30.83
N ARG A 498 -29.16 -57.77 -31.49
CA ARG A 498 -29.06 -57.66 -32.95
C ARG A 498 -28.10 -58.68 -33.54
N HIS A 499 -27.10 -59.13 -32.78
CA HIS A 499 -26.34 -60.34 -33.12
C HIS A 499 -27.19 -61.60 -32.92
N ASN A 500 -27.76 -61.81 -31.73
CA ASN A 500 -28.62 -62.99 -31.48
C ASN A 500 -29.77 -63.14 -32.50
N TYR A 501 -30.46 -62.06 -32.86
CA TYR A 501 -31.54 -62.08 -33.84
C TYR A 501 -31.05 -62.35 -35.27
N LYS A 502 -29.82 -61.96 -35.62
CA LYS A 502 -29.22 -62.31 -36.92
C LYS A 502 -29.01 -63.83 -37.03
N ASP A 503 -28.53 -64.45 -35.96
CA ASP A 503 -28.27 -65.90 -35.92
C ASP A 503 -29.59 -66.70 -35.81
N ILE A 504 -30.55 -66.25 -35.00
CA ILE A 504 -31.91 -66.82 -34.92
C ILE A 504 -32.65 -66.73 -36.26
N VAL A 505 -32.55 -65.60 -36.98
CA VAL A 505 -33.12 -65.46 -38.33
C VAL A 505 -32.42 -66.37 -39.34
N SER A 506 -31.14 -66.71 -39.16
CA SER A 506 -30.48 -67.73 -40.00
C SER A 506 -31.08 -69.12 -39.78
N HIS A 507 -31.34 -69.51 -38.53
CA HIS A 507 -31.95 -70.80 -38.19
C HIS A 507 -33.43 -70.89 -38.64
N LEU A 508 -34.24 -69.86 -38.38
CA LEU A 508 -35.65 -69.85 -38.79
C LEU A 508 -35.83 -69.86 -40.32
N ASN A 509 -34.88 -69.31 -41.09
CA ASN A 509 -34.92 -69.44 -42.55
C ASN A 509 -34.65 -70.87 -43.01
N ILE A 510 -33.76 -71.62 -42.34
CA ILE A 510 -33.54 -73.04 -42.64
C ILE A 510 -34.82 -73.83 -42.35
N GLU A 511 -35.42 -73.67 -41.17
CA GLU A 511 -36.65 -74.36 -40.74
C GLU A 511 -37.85 -74.06 -41.66
N ASN A 512 -38.02 -72.82 -42.12
CA ASN A 512 -39.06 -72.48 -43.10
C ASN A 512 -38.88 -73.19 -44.46
N THR A 513 -37.64 -73.48 -44.89
CA THR A 513 -37.42 -74.31 -46.10
C THR A 513 -37.73 -75.79 -45.89
N GLU A 514 -37.99 -76.23 -44.66
CA GLU A 514 -38.42 -77.60 -44.33
C GLU A 514 -39.95 -77.66 -44.26
N LEU A 515 -40.58 -76.76 -43.49
CA LEU A 515 -42.04 -76.64 -43.38
C LEU A 515 -42.73 -76.40 -44.73
N SER A 516 -42.07 -75.67 -45.65
CA SER A 516 -42.60 -75.45 -47.01
C SER A 516 -42.67 -76.75 -47.84
N LYS A 517 -41.80 -77.73 -47.58
CA LYS A 517 -41.86 -79.07 -48.20
C LYS A 517 -43.04 -79.89 -47.66
N GLU A 518 -43.38 -79.73 -46.39
CA GLU A 518 -44.41 -80.52 -45.70
C GLU A 518 -45.84 -80.03 -46.01
N ASN A 519 -46.05 -78.71 -46.15
CA ASN A 519 -47.37 -78.13 -46.46
C ASN A 519 -47.89 -78.56 -47.86
N ILE A 520 -46.99 -78.83 -48.80
CA ILE A 520 -47.30 -79.39 -50.12
C ILE A 520 -47.91 -80.80 -50.00
N LEU A 521 -47.45 -81.62 -49.04
CA LEU A 521 -47.97 -82.97 -48.80
C LEU A 521 -49.34 -82.96 -48.10
N LEU A 522 -49.58 -82.01 -47.19
CA LEU A 522 -50.87 -81.87 -46.51
C LEU A 522 -51.98 -81.37 -47.45
N SER A 523 -51.64 -80.47 -48.38
CA SER A 523 -52.59 -79.93 -49.36
C SER A 523 -53.19 -81.01 -50.27
N GLN A 524 -52.51 -82.15 -50.48
CA GLN A 524 -53.02 -83.28 -51.26
C GLN A 524 -54.09 -84.13 -50.54
N ARG A 525 -54.30 -83.97 -49.22
CA ARG A 525 -55.20 -84.85 -48.43
C ARG A 525 -56.61 -84.31 -48.18
N LEU A 526 -56.87 -83.02 -48.36
CA LEU A 526 -58.12 -82.38 -47.87
C LEU A 526 -59.28 -82.33 -48.89
N SER A 527 -59.15 -82.93 -50.07
CA SER A 527 -60.09 -82.75 -51.19
C SER A 527 -61.29 -83.73 -51.27
N GLN A 528 -61.63 -84.49 -50.21
CA GLN A 528 -62.42 -85.74 -50.35
C GLN A 528 -63.80 -85.90 -49.63
N TYR A 529 -64.41 -84.95 -48.87
CA TYR A 529 -65.65 -85.24 -48.07
C TYR A 529 -66.68 -84.08 -47.80
N LYS A 530 -68.05 -84.27 -47.99
CA LYS A 530 -69.27 -83.59 -47.35
C LYS A 530 -70.70 -83.77 -48.02
N SER A 531 -71.87 -84.01 -47.29
CA SER A 531 -73.34 -83.84 -47.74
C SER A 531 -74.59 -84.30 -46.81
N LEU A 532 -75.87 -83.74 -46.91
CA LEU A 532 -77.34 -84.15 -46.49
C LEU A 532 -78.02 -83.81 -45.06
N ASN A 533 -79.36 -83.92 -44.62
CA ASN A 533 -80.83 -83.65 -45.04
C ASN A 533 -82.00 -83.87 -43.91
N SER A 534 -83.33 -83.43 -44.00
CA SER A 534 -84.48 -83.58 -42.95
C SER A 534 -86.04 -83.27 -43.32
N ASN A 535 -87.11 -83.51 -42.44
CA ASN A 535 -88.46 -82.77 -42.17
C ASN A 535 -89.91 -83.50 -41.90
N ASP A 536 -91.01 -82.76 -41.45
CA ASP A 536 -92.58 -82.97 -41.40
C ASP A 536 -93.42 -83.59 -40.16
N LYS A 537 -94.78 -83.56 -39.81
CA LYS A 537 -96.15 -82.88 -40.15
C LYS A 537 -97.36 -82.94 -39.06
N ASP A 538 -98.73 -82.87 -39.36
CA ASP A 538 -99.95 -82.44 -38.47
C ASP A 538 -101.47 -83.00 -38.77
N ASN A 539 -102.61 -82.55 -38.10
CA ASN A 539 -104.15 -82.61 -38.35
C ASN A 539 -105.10 -83.42 -37.32
N SER A 540 -106.47 -83.42 -37.07
CA SER A 540 -107.81 -82.89 -37.61
C SER A 540 -109.14 -82.92 -36.66
N TYR A 541 -110.44 -82.91 -37.15
CA TYR A 541 -111.77 -82.57 -36.45
C TYR A 541 -113.06 -83.47 -36.59
N LYS A 542 -114.11 -83.32 -35.69
CA LYS A 542 -115.63 -83.32 -35.90
C LYS A 542 -116.47 -83.43 -34.56
N GLN A 543 -117.82 -83.57 -34.42
CA GLN A 543 -119.08 -82.87 -34.90
C GLN A 543 -120.41 -83.60 -34.37
N THR A 544 -121.59 -83.07 -33.90
CA THR A 544 -122.09 -81.79 -33.28
C THR A 544 -123.45 -81.75 -32.47
N SER A 545 -124.49 -82.61 -32.61
CA SER A 545 -125.95 -82.22 -32.39
C SER A 545 -126.54 -81.99 -30.96
N ALA A 546 -125.95 -82.46 -29.85
CA ALA A 546 -126.58 -82.41 -28.50
C ALA A 546 -126.59 -81.01 -27.82
N ARG A 547 -126.63 -79.93 -28.61
CA ARG A 547 -126.08 -78.60 -28.28
C ARG A 547 -126.95 -77.66 -27.44
N LEU A 548 -128.22 -77.98 -27.17
CA LEU A 548 -129.13 -77.06 -26.46
C LEU A 548 -129.37 -77.46 -25.00
N THR A 549 -129.49 -78.75 -24.69
CA THR A 549 -129.49 -79.24 -23.30
C THR A 549 -128.12 -79.09 -22.64
N ALA A 550 -127.04 -79.41 -23.37
CA ALA A 550 -125.67 -79.23 -22.88
C ALA A 550 -125.38 -77.77 -22.46
N LYS A 551 -125.91 -76.77 -23.19
CA LYS A 551 -125.58 -75.36 -22.98
C LYS A 551 -126.06 -74.79 -21.64
N ILE A 552 -127.11 -75.35 -21.03
CA ILE A 552 -127.56 -74.96 -19.68
C ILE A 552 -126.61 -75.52 -18.61
N GLU A 553 -126.15 -76.76 -18.83
CA GLU A 553 -125.12 -77.38 -18.00
C GLU A 553 -123.77 -76.65 -18.12
N ASP A 554 -123.40 -76.20 -19.32
CA ASP A 554 -122.14 -75.51 -19.59
C ASP A 554 -122.07 -74.14 -18.92
N MET A 555 -123.15 -73.34 -18.95
CA MET A 555 -123.23 -72.09 -18.17
C MET A 555 -123.12 -72.33 -16.65
N THR A 556 -123.60 -73.48 -16.17
CA THR A 556 -123.50 -73.85 -14.75
C THR A 556 -122.05 -74.21 -14.37
N LYS A 557 -121.33 -74.90 -15.27
CA LYS A 557 -119.89 -75.21 -15.15
C LYS A 557 -119.03 -73.94 -15.26
N GLU A 558 -119.39 -73.00 -16.14
CA GLU A 558 -118.73 -71.71 -16.33
C GLU A 558 -118.79 -70.84 -15.06
N ILE A 559 -119.94 -70.80 -14.37
CA ILE A 559 -120.07 -70.11 -13.07
C ILE A 559 -119.21 -70.75 -11.97
N GLN A 560 -118.97 -72.07 -12.01
CA GLN A 560 -118.03 -72.72 -11.09
C GLN A 560 -116.57 -72.41 -11.44
N LEU A 561 -116.21 -72.37 -12.73
CA LEU A 561 -114.90 -71.94 -13.22
C LEU A 561 -114.57 -70.51 -12.77
N LEU A 562 -115.46 -69.55 -13.01
CA LEU A 562 -115.28 -68.15 -12.60
C LEU A 562 -115.12 -67.99 -11.07
N LYS A 563 -115.76 -68.83 -10.25
CA LYS A 563 -115.52 -68.86 -8.80
C LYS A 563 -114.12 -69.36 -8.44
N LYS A 564 -113.63 -70.40 -9.13
CA LYS A 564 -112.27 -70.94 -8.95
C LYS A 564 -111.20 -69.94 -9.39
N ASP A 565 -111.41 -69.25 -10.51
CA ASP A 565 -110.49 -68.24 -11.00
C ASP A 565 -110.48 -66.99 -10.12
N LYS A 566 -111.62 -66.57 -9.56
CA LYS A 566 -111.67 -65.53 -8.53
C LYS A 566 -110.87 -65.90 -7.28
N GLN A 567 -110.93 -67.16 -6.83
CA GLN A 567 -110.10 -67.64 -5.72
C GLN A 567 -108.61 -67.63 -6.07
N LYS A 568 -108.25 -68.04 -7.29
CA LYS A 568 -106.86 -68.00 -7.79
C LYS A 568 -106.31 -66.58 -7.87
N TYR A 569 -107.09 -65.63 -8.38
CA TYR A 569 -106.71 -64.20 -8.41
C TYR A 569 -106.53 -63.61 -7.02
N ASN A 570 -107.41 -63.94 -6.06
CA ASN A 570 -107.24 -63.50 -4.68
C ASN A 570 -105.95 -64.05 -4.03
N LEU A 571 -105.55 -65.28 -4.36
CA LEU A 571 -104.30 -65.87 -3.87
C LEU A 571 -103.07 -65.16 -4.46
N LEU A 572 -103.03 -65.00 -5.78
CA LEU A 572 -101.96 -64.29 -6.49
C LEU A 572 -101.84 -62.82 -6.05
N TYR A 573 -102.96 -62.14 -5.79
CA TYR A 573 -102.95 -60.78 -5.24
C TYR A 573 -102.36 -60.74 -3.83
N LYS A 574 -102.70 -61.70 -2.96
CA LYS A 574 -102.13 -61.81 -1.61
C LYS A 574 -100.62 -62.06 -1.67
N GLU A 575 -100.17 -63.00 -2.51
CA GLU A 575 -98.75 -63.28 -2.76
C GLU A 575 -98.00 -62.03 -3.26
N ALA A 576 -98.60 -61.27 -4.19
CA ALA A 576 -98.02 -60.01 -4.67
C ALA A 576 -97.93 -58.93 -3.57
N THR A 577 -98.94 -58.80 -2.70
CA THR A 577 -98.87 -57.87 -1.56
C THR A 577 -97.83 -58.29 -0.52
N GLU A 578 -97.72 -59.59 -0.22
CA GLU A 578 -96.69 -60.11 0.71
C GLU A 578 -95.26 -59.98 0.13
N LEU A 579 -95.10 -60.03 -1.19
CA LEU A 579 -93.84 -59.75 -1.86
C LEU A 579 -93.49 -58.25 -1.82
N SER A 580 -94.45 -57.37 -2.13
CA SER A 580 -94.33 -55.90 -1.96
C SER A 580 -93.85 -55.56 -0.55
N ASP A 581 -94.48 -56.16 0.47
CA ASP A 581 -94.22 -55.80 1.86
C ASP A 581 -92.99 -56.51 2.44
N LYS A 582 -92.38 -57.47 1.73
CA LYS A 582 -90.98 -57.89 1.94
C LYS A 582 -90.03 -56.84 1.36
N LEU A 583 -90.17 -56.52 0.07
CA LEU A 583 -89.32 -55.56 -0.64
C LEU A 583 -89.26 -54.19 0.05
N LYS A 584 -90.38 -53.69 0.60
CA LYS A 584 -90.39 -52.45 1.41
C LYS A 584 -89.53 -52.54 2.67
N ARG A 585 -89.55 -53.68 3.38
CA ARG A 585 -88.73 -53.90 4.59
C ARG A 585 -87.26 -54.06 4.24
N ASP A 586 -86.95 -54.74 3.14
CA ASP A 586 -85.58 -54.88 2.64
C ASP A 586 -85.02 -53.50 2.21
N LEU A 587 -85.85 -52.65 1.59
CA LEU A 587 -85.49 -51.27 1.23
C LEU A 587 -85.26 -50.40 2.47
N ILE A 588 -86.12 -50.48 3.50
CA ILE A 588 -85.91 -49.79 4.78
C ILE A 588 -84.63 -50.28 5.49
N HIS A 589 -84.35 -51.60 5.48
CA HIS A 589 -83.09 -52.12 6.01
C HIS A 589 -81.88 -51.55 5.27
N LYS A 590 -81.93 -51.48 3.93
CA LYS A 590 -80.84 -50.91 3.14
C LYS A 590 -80.72 -49.39 3.27
N GLN A 591 -81.81 -48.67 3.50
CA GLN A 591 -81.80 -47.25 3.84
C GLN A 591 -81.05 -47.01 5.16
N ASN A 592 -81.40 -47.76 6.22
CA ASN A 592 -80.73 -47.67 7.53
C ASN A 592 -79.24 -48.09 7.47
N GLU A 593 -78.91 -49.08 6.64
CA GLU A 593 -77.54 -49.55 6.41
C GLU A 593 -76.69 -48.51 5.68
N ILE A 594 -77.29 -47.78 4.73
CA ILE A 594 -76.65 -46.63 4.07
C ILE A 594 -76.46 -45.49 5.09
N GLU A 595 -77.46 -45.16 5.89
CA GLU A 595 -77.37 -44.09 6.90
C GLU A 595 -76.28 -44.37 7.96
N HIS A 596 -76.13 -45.63 8.41
CA HIS A 596 -75.03 -46.05 9.29
C HIS A 596 -73.66 -45.85 8.63
N LEU A 597 -73.50 -46.31 7.39
CA LEU A 597 -72.25 -46.16 6.64
C LEU A 597 -71.93 -44.68 6.35
N ASP A 598 -72.94 -43.83 6.21
CA ASP A 598 -72.78 -42.38 6.02
C ASP A 598 -72.34 -41.68 7.32
N GLU A 599 -72.88 -42.10 8.47
CA GLU A 599 -72.47 -41.62 9.80
C GLU A 599 -71.04 -42.05 10.16
N GLU A 600 -70.66 -43.30 9.84
CA GLU A 600 -69.27 -43.78 9.92
C GLU A 600 -68.36 -42.99 8.97
N ASN A 601 -68.78 -42.75 7.72
CA ASN A 601 -68.01 -41.92 6.79
C ASN A 601 -67.82 -40.48 7.30
N ARG A 602 -68.78 -39.91 8.03
CA ARG A 602 -68.64 -38.58 8.66
C ARG A 602 -67.66 -38.62 9.83
N SER A 603 -67.75 -39.62 10.71
CA SER A 603 -66.83 -39.75 11.84
C SER A 603 -65.38 -40.01 11.39
N TYR A 604 -65.15 -40.95 10.47
CA TYR A 604 -63.83 -41.20 9.87
C TYR A 604 -63.26 -39.97 9.13
N LYS A 605 -64.09 -39.17 8.45
CA LYS A 605 -63.64 -37.91 7.83
C LYS A 605 -63.26 -36.85 8.87
N MET A 606 -63.85 -36.88 10.06
CA MET A 606 -63.52 -35.93 11.14
C MET A 606 -62.28 -36.38 11.93
N THR A 607 -62.13 -37.66 12.27
CA THR A 607 -60.92 -38.17 12.94
C THR A 607 -59.69 -37.99 12.06
N ASN A 608 -59.76 -38.33 10.76
CA ASN A 608 -58.68 -38.13 9.80
C ASN A 608 -58.30 -36.65 9.63
N ARG A 609 -59.24 -35.71 9.80
CA ARG A 609 -58.94 -34.26 9.84
C ARG A 609 -58.18 -33.87 11.12
N THR A 610 -58.60 -34.35 12.29
CA THR A 610 -57.89 -34.06 13.55
C THR A 610 -56.53 -34.74 13.64
N GLU A 611 -56.39 -35.96 13.11
CA GLU A 611 -55.12 -36.68 13.01
C GLU A 611 -54.16 -35.96 12.05
N LYS A 612 -54.64 -35.46 10.91
CA LYS A 612 -53.83 -34.62 10.00
C LYS A 612 -53.39 -33.31 10.63
N ALA A 613 -54.29 -32.59 11.28
CA ALA A 613 -53.93 -31.34 11.97
C ALA A 613 -52.87 -31.59 13.06
N SER A 614 -53.01 -32.67 13.85
CA SER A 614 -52.02 -33.08 14.84
C SER A 614 -50.68 -33.48 14.20
N ALA A 615 -50.70 -34.24 13.10
CA ALA A 615 -49.50 -34.63 12.36
C ALA A 615 -48.80 -33.44 11.67
N GLU A 616 -49.56 -32.44 11.22
CA GLU A 616 -49.03 -31.18 10.69
C GLU A 616 -48.40 -30.34 11.80
N GLN A 617 -49.06 -30.22 12.95
CA GLN A 617 -48.52 -29.51 14.13
C GLN A 617 -47.23 -30.16 14.67
N LEU A 618 -47.18 -31.49 14.78
CA LEU A 618 -45.96 -32.24 15.13
C LEU A 618 -44.85 -32.11 14.08
N LYS A 619 -45.21 -31.94 12.80
CA LYS A 619 -44.27 -31.73 11.70
C LYS A 619 -43.71 -30.32 11.71
N GLU A 620 -44.52 -29.32 12.06
CA GLU A 620 -44.08 -27.94 12.30
C GLU A 620 -43.15 -27.87 13.51
N GLU A 621 -43.49 -28.51 14.63
CA GLU A 621 -42.62 -28.62 15.81
C GLU A 621 -41.29 -29.34 15.49
N CYS A 622 -41.33 -30.45 14.76
CA CYS A 622 -40.12 -31.12 14.27
C CYS A 622 -39.29 -30.26 13.29
N ASN A 623 -39.91 -29.35 12.54
CA ASN A 623 -39.19 -28.43 11.66
C ASN A 623 -38.57 -27.29 12.47
N PHE A 624 -39.30 -26.71 13.42
CA PHE A 624 -38.80 -25.71 14.36
C PHE A 624 -37.60 -26.23 15.16
N LEU A 625 -37.69 -27.45 15.70
CA LEU A 625 -36.58 -28.10 16.42
C LEU A 625 -35.37 -28.34 15.50
N LYS A 626 -35.57 -28.79 14.25
CA LYS A 626 -34.46 -28.91 13.27
C LYS A 626 -33.82 -27.57 12.94
N GLU A 627 -34.60 -26.50 12.86
CA GLU A 627 -34.09 -25.17 12.57
C GLU A 627 -33.36 -24.57 13.78
N GLN A 628 -33.87 -24.77 14.99
CA GLN A 628 -33.18 -24.43 16.23
C GLN A 628 -31.85 -25.19 16.36
N ILE A 629 -31.82 -26.50 16.05
CA ILE A 629 -30.58 -27.29 16.00
C ILE A 629 -29.61 -26.73 14.95
N LYS A 630 -30.08 -26.32 13.76
CA LYS A 630 -29.22 -25.68 12.74
C LYS A 630 -28.63 -24.35 13.22
N ARG A 631 -29.42 -23.51 13.91
CA ARG A 631 -28.95 -22.24 14.51
C ARG A 631 -27.87 -22.54 15.55
N LEU A 632 -28.16 -23.37 16.55
CA LEU A 632 -27.19 -23.81 17.57
C LEU A 632 -25.92 -24.44 16.97
N GLN A 633 -26.04 -25.17 15.84
CA GLN A 633 -24.90 -25.74 15.14
C GLN A 633 -24.07 -24.67 14.39
N THR A 634 -24.68 -23.60 13.88
CA THR A 634 -23.96 -22.45 13.32
C THR A 634 -23.34 -21.60 14.44
N ASP A 635 -24.04 -21.36 15.53
CA ASP A 635 -23.53 -20.67 16.72
C ASP A 635 -22.31 -21.39 17.31
N TYR A 636 -22.35 -22.72 17.45
CA TYR A 636 -21.20 -23.53 17.87
C TYR A 636 -20.01 -23.44 16.90
N ILE A 637 -20.26 -23.38 15.58
CA ILE A 637 -19.20 -23.18 14.58
C ILE A 637 -18.59 -21.78 14.74
N ASN A 638 -19.42 -20.75 14.94
CA ASN A 638 -18.99 -19.37 15.15
C ASN A 638 -18.15 -19.23 16.42
N GLU A 639 -18.60 -19.75 17.57
CA GLU A 639 -17.83 -19.82 18.82
C GLU A 639 -16.50 -20.56 18.62
N LYS A 640 -16.50 -21.68 17.89
CA LYS A 640 -15.28 -22.43 17.59
C LYS A 640 -14.30 -21.65 16.70
N THR A 641 -14.79 -20.83 15.76
CA THR A 641 -13.92 -19.93 14.99
C THR A 641 -13.37 -18.78 15.85
N LEU A 642 -14.19 -18.18 16.70
CA LEU A 642 -13.77 -17.14 17.66
C LEU A 642 -12.73 -17.68 18.64
N ALA A 643 -12.93 -18.87 19.21
CA ALA A 643 -11.98 -19.51 20.11
C ALA A 643 -10.63 -19.81 19.43
N ASN A 644 -10.64 -20.18 18.14
CA ASN A 644 -9.41 -20.35 17.35
C ASN A 644 -8.73 -19.00 17.04
N GLN A 645 -9.49 -17.94 16.75
CA GLN A 645 -8.96 -16.59 16.55
C GLN A 645 -8.32 -16.05 17.83
N ILE A 646 -9.01 -16.13 18.97
CA ILE A 646 -8.49 -15.76 20.29
C ILE A 646 -7.21 -16.55 20.61
N LYS A 647 -7.18 -17.85 20.34
CA LYS A 647 -5.98 -18.68 20.52
C LYS A 647 -4.82 -18.26 19.62
N ASN A 648 -5.07 -17.89 18.37
CA ASN A 648 -4.03 -17.39 17.47
C ASN A 648 -3.47 -16.05 17.95
N ILE A 649 -4.34 -15.11 18.33
CA ILE A 649 -3.97 -13.82 18.93
C ILE A 649 -3.14 -14.05 20.21
N GLN A 650 -3.53 -15.00 21.07
CA GLN A 650 -2.76 -15.32 22.27
C GLN A 650 -1.38 -15.92 21.94
N LEU A 651 -1.26 -16.83 20.96
CA LEU A 651 0.04 -17.35 20.53
C LEU A 651 0.93 -16.28 19.89
N GLU A 652 0.33 -15.26 19.28
CA GLU A 652 1.04 -14.11 18.71
C GLU A 652 1.49 -13.12 19.80
N THR A 653 0.66 -12.84 20.81
CA THR A 653 1.08 -12.03 21.96
C THR A 653 2.11 -12.74 22.84
N GLU A 654 2.04 -14.06 22.99
CA GLU A 654 3.06 -14.86 23.67
C GLU A 654 4.42 -14.81 22.94
N ARG A 655 4.43 -14.85 21.59
CA ARG A 655 5.65 -14.64 20.79
C ARG A 655 6.19 -13.23 20.93
N ASN A 656 5.37 -12.21 20.69
CA ASN A 656 5.78 -10.81 20.77
C ASN A 656 6.30 -10.46 22.17
N SER A 657 5.68 -11.02 23.23
CA SER A 657 6.20 -10.89 24.61
C SER A 657 7.54 -11.59 24.81
N SER A 658 7.78 -12.75 24.21
CA SER A 658 9.06 -13.46 24.26
C SER A 658 10.16 -12.69 23.52
N ASP A 659 9.84 -12.10 22.36
CA ASP A 659 10.78 -11.34 21.55
C ASP A 659 11.17 -10.01 22.22
N VAL A 660 10.19 -9.27 22.78
CA VAL A 660 10.45 -8.09 23.62
C VAL A 660 11.28 -8.45 24.86
N GLN A 661 11.04 -9.62 25.48
CA GLN A 661 11.85 -10.07 26.62
C GLN A 661 13.29 -10.44 26.20
N HIS A 662 13.48 -11.02 25.01
CA HIS A 662 14.81 -11.27 24.46
C HIS A 662 15.55 -9.96 24.09
N GLU A 663 14.85 -8.99 23.51
CA GLU A 663 15.42 -7.67 23.24
C GLU A 663 15.80 -6.94 24.54
N PHE A 664 14.94 -6.95 25.55
CA PHE A 664 15.24 -6.38 26.87
C PHE A 664 16.50 -7.01 27.50
N LEU A 665 16.64 -8.33 27.45
CA LEU A 665 17.83 -9.03 27.95
C LEU A 665 19.08 -8.69 27.10
N SER A 666 18.93 -8.46 25.79
CA SER A 666 19.99 -8.02 24.89
C SER A 666 20.44 -6.59 25.22
N THR A 667 19.51 -5.64 25.40
CA THR A 667 19.82 -4.26 25.79
C THR A 667 20.38 -4.17 27.19
N GLN A 668 19.87 -4.94 28.15
CA GLN A 668 20.43 -5.03 29.51
C GLN A 668 21.88 -5.55 29.49
N LYS A 669 22.19 -6.54 28.64
CA LYS A 669 23.56 -7.04 28.45
C LYS A 669 24.48 -6.01 27.79
N LYS A 670 24.00 -5.29 26.76
CA LYS A 670 24.73 -4.16 26.13
C LYS A 670 25.02 -3.05 27.16
N LEU A 671 24.06 -2.74 28.03
CA LEU A 671 24.20 -1.76 29.10
C LEU A 671 25.24 -2.20 30.15
N SER A 672 25.20 -3.46 30.60
CA SER A 672 26.20 -4.00 31.52
C SER A 672 27.62 -3.90 30.95
N LEU A 673 27.82 -4.33 29.69
CA LEU A 673 29.11 -4.22 29.02
C LEU A 673 29.58 -2.75 28.87
N SER A 674 28.64 -1.83 28.61
CA SER A 674 28.94 -0.39 28.55
C SER A 674 29.41 0.13 29.90
N ILE A 675 28.72 -0.22 31.00
CA ILE A 675 29.11 0.11 32.38
C ILE A 675 30.50 -0.45 32.71
N ASP A 676 30.79 -1.71 32.35
CA ASP A 676 32.11 -2.33 32.57
C ASP A 676 33.22 -1.58 31.82
N THR A 677 32.97 -1.15 30.57
CA THR A 677 33.94 -0.33 29.81
C THR A 677 34.13 1.06 30.41
N ILE A 678 33.07 1.70 30.91
CA ILE A 678 33.15 3.01 31.59
C ILE A 678 33.99 2.88 32.87
N GLN A 679 33.75 1.86 33.70
CA GLN A 679 34.56 1.60 34.90
C GLN A 679 36.04 1.32 34.57
N SER A 680 36.31 0.61 33.46
CA SER A 680 37.67 0.38 32.96
C SER A 680 38.35 1.67 32.52
N LEU A 681 37.64 2.57 31.85
CA LEU A 681 38.13 3.88 31.41
C LEU A 681 38.33 4.83 32.60
N GLU A 682 37.39 4.90 33.54
CA GLU A 682 37.53 5.65 34.78
C GLU A 682 38.79 5.24 35.56
N LYS A 683 39.04 3.93 35.67
CA LYS A 683 40.23 3.41 36.34
C LYS A 683 41.50 3.89 35.64
N LYS A 684 41.57 3.76 34.31
CA LYS A 684 42.71 4.28 33.52
C LYS A 684 42.89 5.79 33.70
N CYS A 685 41.81 6.57 33.76
CA CYS A 685 41.87 8.00 34.03
C CYS A 685 42.43 8.31 35.43
N LYS A 686 42.03 7.55 36.46
CA LYS A 686 42.57 7.67 37.84
C LYS A 686 44.05 7.27 37.89
N ASP A 687 44.44 6.21 37.19
CA ASP A 687 45.83 5.75 37.08
C ASP A 687 46.71 6.82 36.40
N LEU A 688 46.28 7.36 35.25
CA LEU A 688 46.96 8.44 34.52
C LEU A 688 47.02 9.76 35.31
N GLN A 689 45.97 10.11 36.05
CA GLN A 689 46.00 11.25 36.98
C GLN A 689 47.07 11.07 38.07
N SER A 690 47.25 9.84 38.58
CA SER A 690 48.32 9.54 39.54
C SER A 690 49.72 9.68 38.94
N GLU A 691 49.88 9.35 37.65
CA GLU A 691 51.14 9.49 36.92
C GLU A 691 51.47 10.97 36.63
N ILE A 692 50.47 11.75 36.18
CA ILE A 692 50.59 13.20 36.00
C ILE A 692 50.96 13.91 37.32
N LEU A 693 50.47 13.44 38.46
CA LEU A 693 50.85 13.96 39.78
C LEU A 693 52.31 13.63 40.14
N LYS A 694 52.79 12.41 39.86
CA LYS A 694 54.21 12.03 40.05
C LYS A 694 55.12 12.90 39.18
N LEU A 695 54.85 12.97 37.87
CA LEU A 695 55.63 13.76 36.92
C LEU A 695 55.63 15.26 37.25
N LYS A 696 54.54 15.80 37.84
CA LYS A 696 54.51 17.18 38.37
C LYS A 696 55.45 17.35 39.57
N ASN A 697 55.50 16.40 40.50
CA ASN A 697 56.41 16.44 41.64
C ASN A 697 57.88 16.29 41.20
N ASP A 698 58.17 15.36 40.28
CA ASP A 698 59.50 15.17 39.72
C ASP A 698 59.99 16.43 38.98
N LYS A 699 59.11 17.09 38.22
CA LYS A 699 59.38 18.40 37.61
C LYS A 699 59.71 19.48 38.65
N LEU A 700 59.00 19.53 39.77
CA LEU A 700 59.29 20.48 40.85
C LEU A 700 60.65 20.20 41.51
N HIS A 701 60.98 18.93 41.79
CA HIS A 701 62.29 18.54 42.30
C HIS A 701 63.43 18.86 41.33
N LEU A 702 63.24 18.66 40.02
CA LEU A 702 64.23 19.05 39.01
C LEU A 702 64.41 20.58 38.94
N ILE A 703 63.32 21.36 39.05
CA ILE A 703 63.39 22.82 39.12
C ILE A 703 64.16 23.29 40.36
N ASP A 704 63.96 22.66 41.52
CA ASP A 704 64.69 23.02 42.74
C ASP A 704 66.17 22.58 42.69
N ASN A 705 66.49 21.44 42.07
CA ASN A 705 67.87 21.03 41.80
C ASN A 705 68.58 22.04 40.88
N ILE A 706 67.91 22.56 39.84
CA ILE A 706 68.46 23.62 38.98
C ILE A 706 68.76 24.88 39.79
N LYS A 707 67.85 25.34 40.66
CA LYS A 707 68.08 26.48 41.56
C LYS A 707 69.25 26.27 42.53
N VAL A 708 69.63 25.03 42.84
CA VAL A 708 70.83 24.71 43.63
C VAL A 708 72.08 24.80 42.76
N MET A 709 72.07 24.21 41.57
CA MET A 709 73.18 24.29 40.61
C MET A 709 73.48 25.74 40.18
N ASP A 710 72.46 26.59 39.98
CA ASP A 710 72.62 28.02 39.72
C ASP A 710 73.41 28.70 40.86
N LYS A 711 73.02 28.46 42.12
CA LYS A 711 73.71 29.00 43.31
C LYS A 711 75.13 28.47 43.49
N GLU A 712 75.45 27.28 42.97
CA GLU A 712 76.80 26.73 42.99
C GLU A 712 77.67 27.30 41.86
N ARG A 713 77.11 27.46 40.65
CA ARG A 713 77.76 28.22 39.56
C ARG A 713 78.10 29.63 40.03
N ASP A 714 77.15 30.35 40.61
CA ASP A 714 77.33 31.76 40.94
C ASP A 714 78.42 31.94 42.03
N LYS A 715 78.53 31.00 42.99
CA LYS A 715 79.67 30.95 43.92
C LYS A 715 81.00 30.69 43.21
N LEU A 716 81.03 29.73 42.28
CA LEU A 716 82.26 29.37 41.55
C LEU A 716 82.75 30.50 40.65
N VAL A 717 81.83 31.29 40.06
CA VAL A 717 82.16 32.52 39.33
C VAL A 717 82.80 33.54 40.28
N ILE A 718 82.16 33.84 41.43
CA ILE A 718 82.73 34.75 42.44
C ILE A 718 84.11 34.26 42.92
N GLU A 719 84.29 32.97 43.16
CA GLU A 719 85.61 32.40 43.52
C GLU A 719 86.66 32.53 42.39
N LEU A 720 86.24 32.47 41.13
CA LEU A 720 87.12 32.61 39.98
C LEU A 720 87.52 34.07 39.76
N ASP A 721 86.58 35.02 39.88
CA ASP A 721 86.84 36.45 39.81
C ASP A 721 87.85 36.88 40.90
N ASN A 722 87.63 36.45 42.16
CA ASN A 722 88.56 36.69 43.26
C ASN A 722 89.96 36.11 42.97
N LYS A 723 90.05 34.92 42.34
CA LYS A 723 91.35 34.31 41.97
C LYS A 723 92.02 35.08 40.83
N THR A 724 91.25 35.57 39.85
CA THR A 724 91.76 36.40 38.74
C THR A 724 92.30 37.75 39.22
N GLU A 725 91.62 38.41 40.17
CA GLU A 725 92.12 39.64 40.80
C GLU A 725 93.45 39.39 41.54
N ASN A 726 93.53 38.32 42.34
CA ASN A 726 94.76 37.93 43.03
C ASN A 726 95.91 37.59 42.06
N ILE A 727 95.61 36.97 40.90
CA ILE A 727 96.61 36.73 39.85
C ILE A 727 97.12 38.05 39.28
N GLY A 728 96.24 39.01 38.95
CA GLY A 728 96.66 40.32 38.44
C GLY A 728 97.57 41.10 39.41
N VAL A 729 97.29 41.02 40.72
CA VAL A 729 98.16 41.59 41.76
C VAL A 729 99.53 40.90 41.80
N LEU A 730 99.59 39.57 41.66
CA LEU A 730 100.83 38.82 41.62
C LEU A 730 101.63 39.08 40.33
N GLU A 731 100.97 39.21 39.17
CA GLU A 731 101.59 39.56 37.90
C GLU A 731 102.24 40.95 37.95
N HIS A 732 101.56 41.95 38.52
CA HIS A 732 102.13 43.28 38.74
C HIS A 732 103.41 43.22 39.61
N ASN A 733 103.40 42.42 40.67
CA ASN A 733 104.57 42.23 41.54
C ASN A 733 105.73 41.52 40.81
N ILE A 734 105.44 40.53 39.96
CA ILE A 734 106.43 39.84 39.12
C ILE A 734 107.01 40.79 38.07
N GLN A 735 106.19 41.66 37.46
CA GLN A 735 106.67 42.68 36.51
C GLN A 735 107.64 43.67 37.17
N SER A 736 107.33 44.13 38.39
CA SER A 736 108.24 44.97 39.18
C SER A 736 109.58 44.26 39.46
N GLN A 737 109.55 43.00 39.88
CA GLN A 737 110.78 42.22 40.14
C GLN A 737 111.57 41.94 38.86
N SER A 738 110.91 41.74 37.72
CA SER A 738 111.55 41.56 36.41
C SER A 738 112.29 42.83 35.95
N TYR A 739 111.76 44.02 36.27
CA TYR A 739 112.44 45.29 36.01
C TYR A 739 113.74 45.42 36.83
N ASP A 740 113.71 45.09 38.12
CA ASP A 740 114.90 45.10 38.97
C ASP A 740 115.96 44.07 38.53
N ILE A 741 115.55 42.88 38.09
CA ILE A 741 116.46 41.88 37.50
C ILE A 741 117.15 42.44 36.26
N LYS A 742 116.39 43.02 35.30
CA LYS A 742 116.96 43.60 34.08
C LYS A 742 117.95 44.73 34.35
N LYS A 743 117.76 45.49 35.43
CA LYS A 743 118.74 46.50 35.87
C LYS A 743 120.07 45.85 36.26
N LEU A 744 120.04 44.80 37.08
CA LEU A 744 121.23 44.05 37.52
C LEU A 744 121.92 43.31 36.36
N GLU A 745 121.17 42.77 35.40
CA GLU A 745 121.72 42.11 34.21
C GLU A 745 122.57 43.06 33.35
N ASN A 746 122.17 44.33 33.22
CA ASN A 746 122.94 45.34 32.50
C ASN A 746 124.27 45.66 33.20
N GLU A 747 124.29 45.74 34.53
CA GLU A 747 125.53 45.92 35.32
C GLU A 747 126.51 44.74 35.11
N ILE A 748 125.99 43.51 34.99
CA ILE A 748 126.78 42.31 34.65
C ILE A 748 127.31 42.36 33.21
N ALA A 749 126.53 42.89 32.26
CA ALA A 749 126.95 43.01 30.85
C ALA A 749 128.16 43.94 30.67
N ASP A 750 128.19 45.09 31.36
CA ASP A 750 129.33 46.01 31.32
C ASP A 750 130.58 45.49 32.01
N MET A 751 130.43 44.56 32.96
CA MET A 751 131.57 43.82 33.53
C MET A 751 132.09 42.76 32.54
N LYS A 752 131.22 42.07 31.80
CA LYS A 752 131.63 41.09 30.77
C LYS A 752 132.38 41.75 29.60
N ARG A 753 131.98 42.94 29.15
CA ARG A 753 132.64 43.71 28.07
C ARG A 753 134.13 44.00 28.33
N LYS A 754 134.56 44.02 29.61
CA LYS A 754 135.96 44.26 30.00
C LYS A 754 136.85 43.01 29.91
N LEU A 755 136.27 41.82 29.74
CA LEU A 755 136.98 40.53 29.76
C LEU A 755 137.42 40.06 28.35
N THR A 756 136.72 40.50 27.31
CA THR A 756 136.83 39.96 25.94
C THR A 756 137.93 40.61 25.11
N LEU A 757 139.18 40.55 25.59
CA LEU A 757 140.37 41.01 24.87
C LEU A 757 141.53 40.00 24.99
N ASN A 758 141.32 38.75 24.56
CA ASN A 758 142.46 37.83 24.35
C ASN A 758 142.16 36.58 23.49
N LYS A 759 143.17 36.20 22.69
CA LYS A 759 143.42 34.92 22.00
C LYS A 759 142.54 34.53 20.80
N VAL A 760 143.23 34.06 19.75
CA VAL A 760 142.67 33.51 18.50
C VAL A 760 143.40 32.21 18.16
N THR A 761 142.75 31.06 18.38
CA THR A 761 143.23 29.72 17.95
C THR A 761 142.10 28.76 17.55
N GLU A 762 140.85 29.22 17.48
CA GLU A 762 139.65 28.37 17.53
C GLU A 762 139.12 27.91 16.15
N HIS A 763 139.39 28.68 15.09
CA HIS A 763 138.71 28.58 13.80
C HIS A 763 138.88 27.25 13.02
N LYS A 764 139.80 26.34 13.38
CA LYS A 764 140.02 25.08 12.65
C LYS A 764 139.21 23.87 13.15
N VAL A 765 138.51 24.01 14.29
CA VAL A 765 137.58 22.98 14.79
C VAL A 765 136.18 23.20 14.20
N VAL A 766 135.78 24.47 14.05
CA VAL A 766 134.47 24.92 13.57
C VAL A 766 134.11 24.38 12.18
N ASP A 767 135.09 24.30 11.27
CA ASP A 767 134.85 23.88 9.87
C ASP A 767 134.39 22.41 9.78
N TYR A 768 135.07 21.49 10.49
CA TYR A 768 134.69 20.07 10.49
C TYR A 768 133.39 19.81 11.26
N GLU A 769 133.15 20.53 12.36
CA GLU A 769 131.84 20.49 13.04
C GLU A 769 130.71 20.94 12.12
N SER A 770 130.93 22.00 11.32
CA SER A 770 129.93 22.53 10.39
C SER A 770 129.53 21.51 9.33
N GLN A 771 130.48 20.73 8.80
CA GLN A 771 130.20 19.71 7.80
C GLN A 771 129.41 18.51 8.38
N ILE A 772 129.70 18.10 9.62
CA ILE A 772 128.94 17.05 10.32
C ILE A 772 127.52 17.54 10.65
N LYS A 773 127.37 18.79 11.11
CA LYS A 773 126.06 19.42 11.37
C LYS A 773 125.20 19.48 10.11
N PHE A 774 125.78 19.78 8.94
CA PHE A 774 125.07 19.78 7.66
C PHE A 774 124.52 18.40 7.29
N LEU A 775 125.35 17.35 7.33
CA LEU A 775 124.92 15.98 6.97
C LEU A 775 123.86 15.42 7.93
N ASN A 776 123.98 15.71 9.23
CA ASN A 776 122.95 15.35 10.21
C ASN A 776 121.63 16.10 9.97
N GLY A 777 121.69 17.36 9.52
CA GLY A 777 120.51 18.14 9.12
C GLY A 777 119.78 17.56 7.92
N GLU A 778 120.51 17.08 6.90
CA GLU A 778 119.92 16.40 5.74
C GLU A 778 119.26 15.05 6.13
N ILE A 779 119.91 14.25 6.98
CA ILE A 779 119.31 13.01 7.50
C ILE A 779 118.02 13.32 8.27
N LEU A 780 118.04 14.30 9.18
CA LEU A 780 116.87 14.73 9.95
C LEU A 780 115.73 15.21 9.04
N ARG A 781 116.05 15.98 7.99
CA ARG A 781 115.08 16.46 6.99
C ARG A 781 114.40 15.31 6.25
N ILE A 782 115.16 14.30 5.83
CA ILE A 782 114.63 13.12 5.13
C ILE A 782 113.76 12.27 6.09
N THR A 783 114.17 12.08 7.35
CA THR A 783 113.35 11.41 8.36
C THR A 783 112.03 12.15 8.61
N GLN A 784 112.07 13.47 8.80
CA GLN A 784 110.86 14.29 8.97
C GLN A 784 109.91 14.21 7.76
N GLN A 785 110.44 14.18 6.54
CA GLN A 785 109.64 14.00 5.32
C GLN A 785 109.00 12.60 5.27
N PHE A 786 109.73 11.55 5.66
CA PHE A 786 109.20 10.19 5.75
C PHE A 786 108.10 10.08 6.81
N ASP A 787 108.33 10.59 8.02
CA ASP A 787 107.35 10.57 9.11
C ASP A 787 106.07 11.36 8.75
N THR A 788 106.23 12.49 8.05
CA THR A 788 105.10 13.27 7.51
C THR A 788 104.28 12.43 6.52
N ALA A 789 104.91 11.75 5.57
CA ALA A 789 104.24 10.90 4.59
C ALA A 789 103.57 9.66 5.24
N VAL A 790 104.16 9.09 6.29
CA VAL A 790 103.55 8.01 7.08
C VAL A 790 102.32 8.50 7.84
N MET A 791 102.38 9.69 8.44
CA MET A 791 101.23 10.31 9.10
C MET A 791 100.12 10.64 8.09
N GLU A 792 100.43 11.21 6.93
CA GLU A 792 99.45 11.48 5.87
C GLU A 792 98.78 10.20 5.37
N ASN A 793 99.55 9.13 5.12
CA ASN A 793 99.01 7.82 4.72
C ASN A 793 98.05 7.26 5.79
N LYS A 794 98.40 7.38 7.07
CA LYS A 794 97.53 7.01 8.20
C LYS A 794 96.27 7.87 8.29
N HIS A 795 96.36 9.18 8.01
CA HIS A 795 95.19 10.05 7.93
C HIS A 795 94.26 9.65 6.77
N LEU A 796 94.80 9.38 5.58
CA LEU A 796 94.03 8.88 4.43
C LEU A 796 93.38 7.52 4.71
N GLN A 797 94.09 6.60 5.39
CA GLN A 797 93.56 5.31 5.80
C GLN A 797 92.40 5.44 6.79
N ASN A 798 92.50 6.35 7.77
CA ASN A 798 91.42 6.65 8.70
C ASN A 798 90.21 7.27 7.96
N SER A 799 90.43 8.30 7.13
CA SER A 799 89.35 8.92 6.34
C SER A 799 88.64 7.93 5.42
N LEU A 800 89.37 6.97 4.85
CA LEU A 800 88.80 5.88 4.06
C LEU A 800 88.00 4.90 4.94
N ALA A 801 88.44 4.61 6.17
CA ALA A 801 87.69 3.79 7.12
C ALA A 801 86.38 4.47 7.55
N ASP A 802 86.43 5.76 7.88
CA ASP A 802 85.27 6.58 8.27
C ASP A 802 84.26 6.69 7.11
N SER A 803 84.73 6.96 5.89
CA SER A 803 83.88 6.98 4.69
C SER A 803 83.24 5.62 4.40
N ASN A 804 83.94 4.50 4.67
CA ASN A 804 83.36 3.16 4.57
C ASN A 804 82.37 2.85 5.71
N GLY A 805 82.55 3.44 6.89
CA GLY A 805 81.59 3.40 7.99
C GLY A 805 80.29 4.10 7.61
N ALA A 806 80.39 5.35 7.15
CA ALA A 806 79.25 6.14 6.66
C ALA A 806 78.50 5.41 5.54
N LEU A 807 79.21 4.86 4.54
CA LEU A 807 78.59 4.12 3.43
C LEU A 807 77.85 2.86 3.89
N LYS A 808 78.30 2.18 4.95
CA LYS A 808 77.58 1.05 5.57
C LYS A 808 76.31 1.52 6.29
N LEU A 809 76.39 2.61 7.05
CA LEU A 809 75.23 3.17 7.78
C LEU A 809 74.15 3.64 6.80
N THR A 810 74.50 4.45 5.80
CA THR A 810 73.54 4.92 4.79
C THR A 810 72.91 3.78 3.98
N LYS A 811 73.65 2.67 3.78
CA LYS A 811 73.08 1.45 3.16
C LYS A 811 72.06 0.77 4.06
N ILE A 812 72.30 0.71 5.37
CA ILE A 812 71.33 0.15 6.35
C ILE A 812 70.07 1.04 6.41
N GLU A 813 70.23 2.35 6.42
CA GLU A 813 69.12 3.32 6.38
C GLU A 813 68.31 3.22 5.09
N LEU A 814 68.96 3.02 3.93
CA LEU A 814 68.30 2.78 2.65
C LEU A 814 67.49 1.46 2.66
N GLU A 815 68.05 0.37 3.19
CA GLU A 815 67.31 -0.90 3.32
C GLU A 815 66.17 -0.82 4.34
N LYS A 816 66.28 0.03 5.38
CA LYS A 816 65.15 0.34 6.28
C LYS A 816 64.07 1.11 5.52
N SER A 817 64.43 2.21 4.85
CA SER A 817 63.49 3.05 4.10
C SER A 817 62.74 2.26 3.01
N LYS A 818 63.39 1.30 2.35
CA LYS A 818 62.71 0.36 1.44
C LYS A 818 61.63 -0.48 2.13
N LYS A 819 61.92 -1.05 3.30
CA LYS A 819 60.96 -1.84 4.09
C LYS A 819 59.80 -0.98 4.59
N ASP A 820 60.08 0.24 5.02
CA ASP A 820 59.06 1.20 5.44
C ASP A 820 58.13 1.55 4.25
N VAL A 821 58.70 1.78 3.06
CA VAL A 821 57.96 1.99 1.80
C VAL A 821 57.14 0.76 1.38
N ASP A 822 57.67 -0.46 1.51
CA ASP A 822 56.94 -1.68 1.16
C ASP A 822 55.82 -2.00 2.17
N GLY A 823 56.00 -1.66 3.45
CA GLY A 823 54.93 -1.67 4.45
C GLY A 823 53.82 -0.68 4.13
N LEU A 824 54.17 0.55 3.74
CA LEU A 824 53.19 1.56 3.28
C LEU A 824 52.44 1.12 2.01
N LYS A 825 53.09 0.40 1.06
CA LYS A 825 52.40 -0.21 -0.09
C LYS A 825 51.38 -1.26 0.34
N GLN A 826 51.71 -2.11 1.31
CA GLN A 826 50.78 -3.13 1.82
C GLN A 826 49.58 -2.48 2.53
N GLN A 827 49.81 -1.44 3.33
CA GLN A 827 48.73 -0.65 3.94
C GLN A 827 47.85 0.01 2.88
N LEU A 828 48.44 0.64 1.85
CA LEU A 828 47.69 1.22 0.73
C LEU A 828 46.88 0.17 -0.04
N GLN A 829 47.42 -1.03 -0.28
CA GLN A 829 46.68 -2.13 -0.89
C GLN A 829 45.50 -2.59 -0.03
N HIS A 830 45.66 -2.62 1.29
CA HIS A 830 44.56 -2.94 2.21
C HIS A 830 43.48 -1.85 2.19
N TYR A 831 43.84 -0.56 2.20
CA TYR A 831 42.88 0.54 2.07
C TYR A 831 42.16 0.52 0.72
N VAL A 832 42.85 0.23 -0.40
CA VAL A 832 42.21 0.07 -1.72
C VAL A 832 41.26 -1.13 -1.75
N ALA A 833 41.56 -2.21 -1.03
CA ALA A 833 40.66 -3.36 -0.91
C ALA A 833 39.41 -3.03 -0.07
N GLU A 834 39.54 -2.31 1.04
CA GLU A 834 38.39 -1.92 1.86
C GLU A 834 37.55 -0.81 1.21
N ILE A 835 38.16 0.13 0.47
CA ILE A 835 37.45 1.09 -0.37
C ILE A 835 36.57 0.35 -1.38
N ARG A 836 37.10 -0.65 -2.11
CA ARG A 836 36.29 -1.48 -3.01
C ARG A 836 35.17 -2.21 -2.30
N ARG A 837 35.43 -2.78 -1.12
CA ARG A 837 34.40 -3.44 -0.30
C ARG A 837 33.29 -2.48 0.14
N ILE A 838 33.59 -1.19 0.28
CA ILE A 838 32.62 -0.12 0.55
C ILE A 838 31.92 0.32 -0.75
N GLU A 839 32.61 0.42 -1.88
CA GLU A 839 32.04 0.70 -3.20
C GLU A 839 31.03 -0.39 -3.63
N ASP A 840 31.38 -1.67 -3.46
CA ASP A 840 30.50 -2.82 -3.70
C ASP A 840 29.25 -2.77 -2.80
N LEU A 841 29.43 -2.45 -1.52
CA LEU A 841 28.33 -2.33 -0.55
C LEU A 841 27.42 -1.12 -0.83
N LEU A 842 28.00 0.01 -1.27
CA LEU A 842 27.24 1.18 -1.71
C LEU A 842 26.45 0.87 -2.98
N SER A 843 27.05 0.21 -3.97
CA SER A 843 26.37 -0.26 -5.18
C SER A 843 25.20 -1.20 -4.84
N GLN A 844 25.37 -2.11 -3.87
CA GLN A 844 24.27 -2.93 -3.37
C GLN A 844 23.16 -2.08 -2.73
N LYS A 845 23.48 -1.08 -1.90
CA LYS A 845 22.47 -0.20 -1.29
C LYS A 845 21.80 0.76 -2.29
N GLU A 846 22.49 1.10 -3.36
CA GLU A 846 21.92 1.90 -4.46
C GLU A 846 20.97 1.07 -5.33
N ALA A 847 21.27 -0.23 -5.53
CA ALA A 847 20.33 -1.20 -6.10
C ALA A 847 19.10 -1.44 -5.21
N GLU A 848 19.28 -1.75 -3.92
CA GLU A 848 18.16 -1.90 -2.96
C GLU A 848 17.26 -0.65 -2.92
N ARG A 849 17.85 0.55 -3.04
CA ARG A 849 17.12 1.81 -3.15
C ARG A 849 16.35 1.92 -4.48
N SER A 850 16.91 1.45 -5.59
CA SER A 850 16.22 1.39 -6.89
C SER A 850 15.02 0.45 -6.82
N ASP A 851 15.18 -0.73 -6.26
CA ASP A 851 14.12 -1.74 -6.11
C ASP A 851 12.97 -1.20 -5.24
N MET A 852 13.29 -0.53 -4.13
CA MET A 852 12.27 0.16 -3.31
C MET A 852 11.56 1.29 -4.07
N LEU A 853 12.26 2.05 -4.91
CA LEU A 853 11.63 3.09 -5.73
C LEU A 853 10.72 2.51 -6.82
N GLU A 854 11.06 1.35 -7.39
CA GLU A 854 10.18 0.61 -8.30
C GLU A 854 8.94 0.08 -7.57
N HIS A 855 9.08 -0.44 -6.34
CA HIS A 855 7.95 -0.82 -5.49
C HIS A 855 7.05 0.38 -5.11
N PHE A 856 7.61 1.54 -4.79
CA PHE A 856 6.82 2.76 -4.59
C PHE A 856 6.09 3.20 -5.87
N ALA A 857 6.71 3.06 -7.04
CA ALA A 857 6.06 3.33 -8.32
C ALA A 857 4.91 2.36 -8.61
N SER A 858 5.10 1.04 -8.39
CA SER A 858 4.02 0.06 -8.58
C SER A 858 2.87 0.26 -7.60
N LEU A 859 3.16 0.54 -6.32
CA LEU A 859 2.14 0.87 -5.32
C LEU A 859 1.38 2.16 -5.64
N SER A 860 2.06 3.16 -6.21
CA SER A 860 1.40 4.40 -6.66
C SER A 860 0.47 4.17 -7.86
N VAL A 861 0.86 3.27 -8.78
CA VAL A 861 -0.02 2.85 -9.89
C VAL A 861 -1.21 2.05 -9.38
N GLU A 862 -1.01 1.14 -8.44
CA GLU A 862 -2.10 0.38 -7.80
C GLU A 862 -3.06 1.30 -7.04
N ALA A 863 -2.54 2.25 -6.26
CA ALA A 863 -3.34 3.26 -5.57
C ALA A 863 -4.18 4.11 -6.54
N ASN A 864 -3.59 4.57 -7.66
CA ASN A 864 -4.32 5.29 -8.70
C ASN A 864 -5.42 4.42 -9.35
N ILE A 865 -5.17 3.12 -9.57
CA ILE A 865 -6.20 2.19 -10.08
C ILE A 865 -7.34 2.03 -9.06
N LEU A 866 -7.02 1.86 -7.78
CA LEU A 866 -8.00 1.75 -6.70
C LEU A 866 -8.83 3.04 -6.56
N GLU A 867 -8.20 4.21 -6.60
CA GLU A 867 -8.91 5.50 -6.56
C GLU A 867 -9.87 5.69 -7.75
N ASN A 868 -9.44 5.34 -8.96
CA ASN A 868 -10.29 5.40 -10.16
C ASN A 868 -11.46 4.40 -10.07
N THR A 869 -11.23 3.18 -9.58
CA THR A 869 -12.33 2.23 -9.35
C THR A 869 -13.28 2.69 -8.25
N ASN A 870 -12.79 3.32 -7.19
CA ASN A 870 -13.64 3.90 -6.15
C ASN A 870 -14.49 5.06 -6.69
N HIS A 871 -13.90 6.00 -7.45
CA HIS A 871 -14.66 7.06 -8.13
C HIS A 871 -15.74 6.49 -9.07
N SER A 872 -15.45 5.40 -9.78
CA SER A 872 -16.44 4.72 -10.62
C SER A 872 -17.57 4.09 -9.80
N LEU A 873 -17.26 3.48 -8.65
CA LEU A 873 -18.24 2.88 -7.73
C LEU A 873 -19.07 3.94 -6.99
N GLU A 874 -18.48 5.07 -6.62
CA GLU A 874 -19.19 6.23 -6.07
C GLU A 874 -20.13 6.84 -7.10
N SER A 875 -19.69 6.97 -8.36
CA SER A 875 -20.56 7.40 -9.47
C SER A 875 -21.72 6.44 -9.72
N GLU A 876 -21.51 5.12 -9.66
CA GLU A 876 -22.62 4.16 -9.74
C GLU A 876 -23.53 4.26 -8.50
N SER A 877 -22.97 4.33 -7.29
CA SER A 877 -23.70 4.46 -6.03
C SER A 877 -24.58 5.71 -6.00
N ALA A 878 -24.07 6.86 -6.45
CA ALA A 878 -24.83 8.10 -6.63
C ALA A 878 -25.97 7.92 -7.65
N SER A 879 -25.71 7.25 -8.78
CA SER A 879 -26.73 6.94 -9.78
C SER A 879 -27.82 6.01 -9.24
N LYS A 880 -27.48 4.96 -8.49
CA LYS A 880 -28.47 4.09 -7.81
C LYS A 880 -29.25 4.87 -6.75
N SER A 881 -28.59 5.73 -5.98
CA SER A 881 -29.21 6.54 -4.92
C SER A 881 -30.21 7.54 -5.51
N LEU A 882 -29.88 8.19 -6.63
CA LEU A 882 -30.80 9.05 -7.38
C LEU A 882 -32.01 8.26 -7.90
N GLN A 883 -31.79 7.05 -8.45
CA GLN A 883 -32.89 6.17 -8.86
C GLN A 883 -33.78 5.80 -7.66
N LEU A 884 -33.18 5.41 -6.53
CA LEU A 884 -33.89 5.11 -5.28
C LEU A 884 -34.72 6.31 -4.80
N GLN A 885 -34.16 7.53 -4.84
CA GLN A 885 -34.87 8.75 -4.49
C GLN A 885 -36.05 9.04 -5.44
N THR A 886 -35.92 8.79 -6.75
CA THR A 886 -37.07 8.88 -7.67
C THR A 886 -38.14 7.81 -7.38
N TYR A 887 -37.77 6.62 -6.91
CA TYR A 887 -38.75 5.61 -6.45
C TYR A 887 -39.43 6.03 -5.14
N VAL A 888 -38.70 6.57 -4.16
CA VAL A 888 -39.26 7.11 -2.90
C VAL A 888 -40.24 8.25 -3.19
N ASN A 889 -39.85 9.23 -4.01
CA ASN A 889 -40.73 10.33 -4.43
C ASN A 889 -42.00 9.81 -5.14
N LYS A 890 -41.89 8.71 -5.90
CA LYS A 890 -43.01 8.06 -6.58
C LYS A 890 -43.93 7.27 -5.63
N ILE A 891 -43.36 6.69 -4.57
CA ILE A 891 -44.12 6.03 -3.48
C ILE A 891 -44.89 7.10 -2.68
N GLN A 892 -44.25 8.18 -2.25
CA GLN A 892 -44.91 9.29 -1.56
C GLN A 892 -46.05 9.88 -2.40
N ASN A 893 -45.84 10.06 -3.71
CA ASN A 893 -46.87 10.48 -4.68
C ASN A 893 -48.05 9.49 -4.83
N LEU A 894 -47.93 8.26 -4.37
CA LEU A 894 -49.00 7.25 -4.35
C LEU A 894 -49.64 7.14 -2.97
N GLU A 895 -48.86 7.34 -1.90
CA GLU A 895 -49.33 7.42 -0.52
C GLU A 895 -50.21 8.67 -0.30
N GLU A 896 -49.80 9.84 -0.79
CA GLU A 896 -50.60 11.07 -0.80
C GLU A 896 -51.94 10.86 -1.52
N LYS A 897 -51.91 10.20 -2.69
CA LYS A 897 -53.13 9.86 -3.45
C LYS A 897 -53.99 8.80 -2.74
N LEU A 898 -53.41 7.94 -1.91
CA LEU A 898 -54.15 7.01 -1.05
C LEU A 898 -54.80 7.74 0.14
N ILE A 899 -54.10 8.70 0.74
CA ILE A 899 -54.63 9.56 1.80
C ILE A 899 -55.81 10.38 1.27
N ASP A 900 -55.70 11.02 0.10
CA ASP A 900 -56.81 11.69 -0.58
C ASP A 900 -58.03 10.77 -0.80
N LYS A 901 -57.81 9.52 -1.21
CA LYS A 901 -58.89 8.55 -1.39
C LYS A 901 -59.50 8.12 -0.06
N ASN A 902 -58.71 7.94 1.00
CA ASN A 902 -59.22 7.66 2.33
C ASN A 902 -60.04 8.85 2.87
N ASN A 903 -59.57 10.08 2.73
CA ASN A 903 -60.30 11.29 3.14
C ASN A 903 -61.67 11.39 2.43
N ILE A 904 -61.74 11.04 1.14
CA ILE A 904 -63.00 10.96 0.39
C ILE A 904 -63.89 9.82 0.91
N ILE A 905 -63.32 8.65 1.23
CA ILE A 905 -64.06 7.50 1.79
C ILE A 905 -64.61 7.83 3.19
N GLU A 906 -63.82 8.43 4.07
CA GLU A 906 -64.28 8.86 5.40
C GLU A 906 -65.40 9.91 5.32
N SER A 907 -65.29 10.88 4.40
CA SER A 907 -66.37 11.83 4.12
C SER A 907 -67.66 11.13 3.65
N GLN A 908 -67.54 10.10 2.81
CA GLN A 908 -68.69 9.29 2.38
C GLN A 908 -69.26 8.42 3.52
N LEU A 909 -68.42 7.82 4.36
CA LEU A 909 -68.83 7.03 5.52
C LEU A 909 -69.53 7.89 6.59
N ALA A 910 -69.03 9.10 6.84
CA ALA A 910 -69.67 10.07 7.72
C ALA A 910 -71.07 10.45 7.20
N ARG A 911 -71.20 10.72 5.90
CA ARG A 911 -72.49 11.01 5.27
C ARG A 911 -73.44 9.81 5.27
N ILE A 912 -72.95 8.59 5.11
CA ILE A 912 -73.74 7.36 5.26
C ILE A 912 -74.21 7.21 6.71
N SER A 913 -73.37 7.54 7.69
CA SER A 913 -73.71 7.48 9.12
C SER A 913 -74.76 8.52 9.51
N GLU A 914 -74.64 9.75 8.99
CA GLU A 914 -75.65 10.81 9.12
C GLU A 914 -76.99 10.37 8.52
N MET A 915 -76.99 9.88 7.27
CA MET A 915 -78.19 9.35 6.62
C MET A 915 -78.80 8.19 7.42
N THR A 916 -77.98 7.25 7.92
CA THR A 916 -78.44 6.13 8.75
C THR A 916 -79.09 6.62 10.04
N CYS A 917 -78.54 7.67 10.68
CA CYS A 917 -79.15 8.29 11.86
C CYS A 917 -80.52 8.91 11.52
N THR A 918 -80.64 9.63 10.40
CA THR A 918 -81.95 10.18 9.97
C THR A 918 -82.96 9.08 9.62
N ILE A 919 -82.51 7.95 9.06
CA ILE A 919 -83.37 6.78 8.81
C ILE A 919 -83.85 6.19 10.14
N SER A 920 -82.97 5.97 11.12
CA SER A 920 -83.38 5.45 12.44
C SER A 920 -84.28 6.42 13.21
N GLN A 921 -84.13 7.74 13.02
CA GLN A 921 -85.07 8.74 13.55
C GLN A 921 -86.46 8.58 12.92
N LEU A 922 -86.54 8.54 11.58
CA LEU A 922 -87.80 8.34 10.85
C LEU A 922 -88.44 6.97 11.16
N GLU A 923 -87.67 5.91 11.33
CA GLU A 923 -88.15 4.61 11.80
C GLU A 923 -88.72 4.68 13.23
N SER A 924 -88.13 5.50 14.10
CA SER A 924 -88.64 5.73 15.46
C SER A 924 -89.93 6.56 15.45
N GLU A 925 -90.04 7.58 14.60
CA GLU A 925 -91.28 8.34 14.39
C GLU A 925 -92.39 7.45 13.83
N ILE A 926 -92.08 6.60 12.83
CA ILE A 926 -93.01 5.62 12.28
C ILE A 926 -93.47 4.64 13.37
N LYS A 927 -92.56 4.14 14.23
CA LYS A 927 -92.92 3.27 15.36
C LYS A 927 -93.90 3.97 16.31
N LEU A 928 -93.58 5.19 16.76
CA LEU A 928 -94.44 5.98 17.63
C LEU A 928 -95.82 6.24 17.00
N ILE A 929 -95.88 6.59 15.71
CA ILE A 929 -97.15 6.75 14.97
C ILE A 929 -97.91 5.42 14.85
N THR A 930 -97.24 4.27 14.72
CA THR A 930 -97.92 2.96 14.74
C THR A 930 -98.42 2.57 16.14
N GLU A 931 -97.69 2.92 17.21
CA GLU A 931 -98.12 2.72 18.60
C GLU A 931 -99.31 3.61 18.93
N GLU A 932 -99.26 4.90 18.57
CA GLU A 932 -100.39 5.82 18.68
C GLU A 932 -101.61 5.30 17.89
N LYS A 933 -101.41 4.82 16.65
CA LYS A 933 -102.47 4.19 15.84
C LYS A 933 -103.04 2.92 16.50
N VAL A 934 -102.24 2.12 17.19
CA VAL A 934 -102.71 0.95 17.96
C VAL A 934 -103.50 1.40 19.18
N ILE A 935 -103.03 2.40 19.94
CA ILE A 935 -103.73 2.98 21.09
C ILE A 935 -105.05 3.63 20.66
N LEU A 936 -105.07 4.37 19.55
CA LEU A 936 -106.29 4.92 18.94
C LEU A 936 -107.22 3.81 18.45
N GLY A 937 -106.69 2.72 17.89
CA GLY A 937 -107.46 1.52 17.54
C GLY A 937 -108.10 0.83 18.76
N GLN A 938 -107.34 0.70 19.85
CA GLN A 938 -107.84 0.22 21.15
C GLN A 938 -108.89 1.17 21.73
N ASN A 939 -108.67 2.48 21.69
CA ASN A 939 -109.64 3.50 22.12
C ASN A 939 -110.92 3.46 21.27
N VAL A 940 -110.84 3.25 19.95
CA VAL A 940 -112.02 3.04 19.10
C VAL A 940 -112.72 1.72 19.42
N SER A 941 -111.99 0.66 19.79
CA SER A 941 -112.59 -0.61 20.23
C SER A 941 -113.26 -0.47 21.61
N TYR A 942 -112.62 0.23 22.54
CA TYR A 942 -113.15 0.56 23.86
C TYR A 942 -114.37 1.47 23.76
N LEU A 943 -114.34 2.50 22.91
CA LEU A 943 -115.49 3.35 22.60
C LEU A 943 -116.63 2.55 21.93
N LYS A 944 -116.34 1.58 21.06
CA LYS A 944 -117.38 0.67 20.53
C LYS A 944 -118.02 -0.19 21.64
N GLN A 945 -117.24 -0.69 22.61
CA GLN A 945 -117.77 -1.39 23.78
C GLN A 945 -118.54 -0.44 24.72
N LEU A 946 -118.09 0.80 24.90
CA LEU A 946 -118.71 1.81 25.75
C LEU A 946 -120.05 2.30 25.15
N CYS A 947 -120.08 2.60 23.86
CA CYS A 947 -121.30 2.93 23.10
C CYS A 947 -122.30 1.78 23.08
N SER A 948 -121.87 0.52 23.22
CA SER A 948 -122.77 -0.63 23.32
C SER A 948 -123.45 -0.76 24.70
N ASN A 949 -122.86 -0.18 25.76
CA ASN A 949 -123.32 -0.39 27.14
C ASN A 949 -123.85 0.87 27.85
N LEU A 950 -123.41 2.08 27.49
CA LEU A 950 -123.79 3.32 28.20
C LEU A 950 -124.11 4.50 27.29
N GLN A 951 -125.21 4.38 26.53
CA GLN A 951 -126.02 5.56 26.16
C GLN A 951 -127.20 5.80 27.12
N ALA A 952 -127.13 5.23 28.33
CA ALA A 952 -128.03 5.51 29.44
C ALA A 952 -127.38 6.44 30.48
N LYS A 953 -127.82 7.71 30.50
CA LYS A 953 -127.67 8.72 31.57
C LYS A 953 -126.24 9.23 31.98
N LYS A 954 -125.81 10.28 31.27
CA LYS A 954 -125.48 11.64 31.77
C LYS A 954 -124.84 11.89 33.18
N ASN A 955 -123.82 12.77 33.14
CA ASN A 955 -123.55 13.99 33.97
C ASN A 955 -122.43 14.03 35.06
N THR A 956 -121.73 15.18 35.10
CA THR A 956 -120.67 15.68 36.06
C THR A 956 -119.33 14.91 36.05
N GLY A 957 -118.11 15.48 36.23
CA GLY A 957 -117.57 16.85 36.41
C GLY A 957 -116.01 16.84 36.24
N GLY A 958 -115.18 17.89 36.44
CA GLY A 958 -115.45 19.26 36.90
C GLY A 958 -114.31 20.32 36.87
N ILE A 959 -113.11 20.08 36.29
CA ILE A 959 -111.95 21.02 36.08
C ILE A 959 -111.09 21.41 37.33
N GLY A 960 -109.74 21.49 37.15
CA GLY A 960 -108.89 22.52 37.79
C GLY A 960 -107.53 22.12 38.40
N SER A 961 -106.41 22.51 37.79
CA SER A 961 -105.10 22.81 38.45
C SER A 961 -104.10 23.44 37.46
N SER A 962 -103.34 24.47 37.86
CA SER A 962 -102.28 25.10 37.04
C SER A 962 -101.31 25.92 37.92
N ASP A 963 -100.26 25.27 38.45
CA ASP A 963 -99.22 25.94 39.26
C ASP A 963 -97.84 25.20 39.20
N SER A 964 -97.53 24.61 38.04
CA SER A 964 -96.31 23.78 37.86
C SER A 964 -95.31 24.34 36.86
N GLU A 965 -95.77 24.97 35.77
CA GLU A 965 -94.91 25.38 34.65
C GLU A 965 -93.90 26.49 34.99
N LEU A 966 -94.26 27.50 35.81
CA LEU A 966 -93.37 28.64 36.05
C LEU A 966 -91.99 28.24 36.60
N LYS A 967 -91.92 27.21 37.46
CA LYS A 967 -90.66 26.74 38.07
C LYS A 967 -89.74 25.99 37.10
N LEU A 968 -90.27 25.48 35.98
CA LEU A 968 -89.45 24.84 34.95
C LEU A 968 -88.71 25.89 34.11
N TYR A 969 -89.39 26.96 33.70
CA TYR A 969 -88.79 28.04 32.91
C TYR A 969 -87.69 28.80 33.68
N GLU A 970 -87.87 29.05 34.98
CA GLU A 970 -86.87 29.76 35.79
C GLU A 970 -85.53 28.99 35.89
N ASN A 971 -85.58 27.66 36.10
CA ASN A 971 -84.39 26.81 36.11
C ASN A 971 -83.74 26.68 34.73
N ARG A 972 -84.53 26.70 33.64
CA ARG A 972 -84.01 26.70 32.27
C ARG A 972 -83.23 27.99 31.95
N ILE A 973 -83.69 29.15 32.43
CA ILE A 973 -82.99 30.43 32.27
C ILE A 973 -81.66 30.43 33.07
N LYS A 974 -81.67 29.94 34.31
CA LYS A 974 -80.45 29.85 35.15
C LYS A 974 -79.37 28.94 34.53
N THR A 975 -79.77 27.81 33.94
CA THR A 975 -78.83 26.87 33.28
C THR A 975 -78.30 27.39 31.94
N LEU A 976 -79.09 28.11 31.15
CA LEU A 976 -78.61 28.77 29.94
C LEU A 976 -77.65 29.93 30.25
N SER A 977 -77.92 30.70 31.30
CA SER A 977 -77.05 31.83 31.71
C SER A 977 -75.67 31.36 32.19
N SER A 978 -75.60 30.28 32.98
CA SER A 978 -74.32 29.70 33.40
C SER A 978 -73.56 29.01 32.26
N SER A 979 -74.26 28.49 31.24
CA SER A 979 -73.61 28.02 30.00
C SER A 979 -73.03 29.18 29.18
N LYS A 980 -73.72 30.32 29.11
CA LYS A 980 -73.24 31.52 28.40
C LYS A 980 -71.91 32.03 28.99
N GLY A 981 -71.85 32.16 30.32
CA GLY A 981 -70.64 32.66 30.99
C GLY A 981 -69.38 31.82 30.74
N LYS A 982 -69.53 30.49 30.61
CA LYS A 982 -68.41 29.60 30.26
C LYS A 982 -67.90 29.82 28.83
N LEU A 983 -68.83 29.90 27.87
CA LEU A 983 -68.49 30.17 26.47
C LEU A 983 -67.86 31.56 26.29
N GLU A 984 -68.25 32.56 27.09
CA GLU A 984 -67.60 33.88 27.10
C GLU A 984 -66.18 33.81 27.69
N SER A 985 -65.91 32.99 28.70
CA SER A 985 -64.53 32.78 29.19
C SER A 985 -63.65 31.97 28.23
N GLU A 986 -64.17 30.92 27.60
CA GLU A 986 -63.43 30.14 26.58
C GLU A 986 -63.09 31.01 25.36
N LYS A 987 -64.01 31.89 24.95
CA LYS A 987 -63.79 32.83 23.85
C LYS A 987 -62.64 33.80 24.13
N GLU A 988 -62.57 34.36 25.34
CA GLU A 988 -61.49 35.30 25.68
C GLU A 988 -60.14 34.56 25.84
N GLN A 989 -60.15 33.35 26.42
CA GLN A 989 -58.96 32.51 26.50
C GLN A 989 -58.43 32.08 25.11
N LEU A 990 -59.31 31.76 24.15
CA LEU A 990 -58.94 31.49 22.76
C LEU A 990 -58.34 32.72 22.05
N LYS A 991 -58.77 33.93 22.43
CA LYS A 991 -58.29 35.20 21.88
C LYS A 991 -56.89 35.55 22.43
N ASP A 992 -56.61 35.28 23.69
CA ASP A 992 -55.26 35.42 24.26
C ASP A 992 -54.28 34.38 23.69
N ASN A 993 -54.75 33.16 23.44
CA ASN A 993 -54.00 32.12 22.72
C ASN A 993 -53.70 32.51 21.26
N LEU A 994 -54.64 33.18 20.58
CA LEU A 994 -54.41 33.71 19.23
C LEU A 994 -53.33 34.80 19.23
N LEU A 995 -53.41 35.76 20.16
CA LEU A 995 -52.44 36.86 20.29
C LEU A 995 -51.02 36.34 20.57
N THR A 996 -50.88 35.34 21.43
CA THR A 996 -49.59 34.69 21.70
C THR A 996 -49.07 33.92 20.48
N ALA A 997 -49.91 33.21 19.74
CA ALA A 997 -49.52 32.58 18.47
C ALA A 997 -49.06 33.62 17.41
N GLU A 998 -49.75 34.75 17.28
CA GLU A 998 -49.38 35.83 16.36
C GLU A 998 -48.03 36.47 16.71
N THR A 999 -47.75 36.71 18.00
CA THR A 999 -46.44 37.26 18.43
C THR A 999 -45.30 36.27 18.23
N LEU A 1000 -45.51 34.97 18.46
CA LEU A 1000 -44.52 33.93 18.16
C LEU A 1000 -44.24 33.83 16.65
N LEU A 1001 -45.29 33.87 15.80
CA LEU A 1001 -45.15 33.88 14.35
C LEU A 1001 -44.41 35.14 13.84
N SER A 1002 -44.63 36.29 14.47
CA SER A 1002 -43.90 37.54 14.17
C SER A 1002 -42.41 37.44 14.53
N ASN A 1003 -42.07 36.83 15.67
CA ASN A 1003 -40.67 36.60 16.07
C ASN A 1003 -39.97 35.61 15.13
N ALA A 1004 -40.58 34.47 14.82
CA ALA A 1004 -40.00 33.50 13.87
C ALA A 1004 -39.78 34.11 12.47
N ARG A 1005 -40.68 34.98 12.00
CA ARG A 1005 -40.49 35.73 10.75
C ARG A 1005 -39.29 36.69 10.79
N ARG A 1006 -39.03 37.32 11.92
CA ARG A 1006 -37.88 38.20 12.13
C ARG A 1006 -36.58 37.41 12.20
N GLU A 1007 -36.55 36.33 12.95
CA GLU A 1007 -35.40 35.40 13.06
C GLU A 1007 -35.00 34.82 11.69
N ILE A 1008 -35.97 34.45 10.85
CA ILE A 1008 -35.72 34.01 9.45
C ILE A 1008 -35.10 35.12 8.58
N VAL A 1009 -35.37 36.40 8.86
CA VAL A 1009 -34.74 37.52 8.15
C VAL A 1009 -33.33 37.77 8.67
N GLU A 1010 -33.12 37.75 9.98
CA GLU A 1010 -31.81 37.89 10.62
C GLU A 1010 -30.85 36.75 10.16
N LEU A 1011 -31.32 35.50 10.10
CA LEU A 1011 -30.58 34.36 9.56
C LEU A 1011 -30.29 34.47 8.04
N LYS A 1012 -31.20 35.05 7.26
CA LYS A 1012 -30.97 35.29 5.82
C LYS A 1012 -29.91 36.36 5.56
N LEU A 1013 -29.85 37.39 6.40
CA LEU A 1013 -28.79 38.40 6.32
C LEU A 1013 -27.43 37.79 6.68
N ALA A 1014 -27.33 37.04 7.78
CA ALA A 1014 -26.11 36.33 8.15
C ALA A 1014 -25.62 35.35 7.06
N LEU A 1015 -26.55 34.64 6.38
CA LEU A 1015 -26.22 33.79 5.24
C LEU A 1015 -25.75 34.60 4.02
N GLN A 1016 -26.33 35.78 3.78
CA GLN A 1016 -25.91 36.68 2.70
C GLN A 1016 -24.50 37.24 2.95
N ASP A 1017 -24.18 37.62 4.18
CA ASP A 1017 -22.85 38.12 4.57
C ASP A 1017 -21.80 37.00 4.43
N ALA A 1018 -22.07 35.79 4.95
CA ALA A 1018 -21.18 34.64 4.80
C ALA A 1018 -21.00 34.19 3.33
N THR A 1019 -22.02 34.36 2.48
CA THR A 1019 -21.92 34.10 1.03
C THR A 1019 -21.28 35.24 0.23
N ALA A 1020 -21.12 36.43 0.81
CA ALA A 1020 -20.27 37.48 0.28
C ALA A 1020 -18.80 37.27 0.67
N GLU A 1021 -18.53 36.92 1.94
CA GLU A 1021 -17.18 36.63 2.44
C GLU A 1021 -16.56 35.43 1.71
N THR A 1022 -17.29 34.32 1.57
CA THR A 1022 -16.80 33.15 0.81
C THR A 1022 -16.57 33.43 -0.68
N LYS A 1023 -17.31 34.35 -1.30
CA LYS A 1023 -17.02 34.83 -2.67
C LYS A 1023 -15.74 35.65 -2.73
N SER A 1024 -15.54 36.58 -1.79
CA SER A 1024 -14.30 37.36 -1.70
C SER A 1024 -13.08 36.45 -1.47
N LEU A 1025 -13.21 35.40 -0.65
CA LEU A 1025 -12.17 34.39 -0.47
C LEU A 1025 -11.92 33.54 -1.72
N GLN A 1026 -12.97 33.17 -2.48
CA GLN A 1026 -12.80 32.50 -3.78
C GLN A 1026 -12.13 33.41 -4.83
N GLU A 1027 -12.40 34.72 -4.78
CA GLU A 1027 -11.78 35.72 -5.67
C GLU A 1027 -10.31 35.95 -5.31
N HIS A 1028 -9.98 36.04 -4.02
CA HIS A 1028 -8.59 36.05 -3.55
C HIS A 1028 -7.82 34.76 -3.92
N LEU A 1029 -8.44 33.59 -3.80
CA LEU A 1029 -7.83 32.33 -4.23
C LEU A 1029 -7.60 32.29 -5.75
N ARG A 1030 -8.54 32.81 -6.55
CA ARG A 1030 -8.36 32.96 -8.01
C ARG A 1030 -7.24 33.90 -8.39
N LEU A 1031 -7.09 35.01 -7.66
CA LEU A 1031 -6.00 35.97 -7.89
C LEU A 1031 -4.63 35.35 -7.52
N ASN A 1032 -4.55 34.58 -6.43
CA ASN A 1032 -3.32 33.83 -6.13
C ASN A 1032 -3.02 32.77 -7.19
N SER A 1033 -4.01 31.97 -7.63
CA SER A 1033 -3.80 30.95 -8.67
C SER A 1033 -3.53 31.52 -10.07
N GLN A 1034 -3.56 32.85 -10.25
CA GLN A 1034 -3.12 33.52 -11.48
C GLN A 1034 -1.75 34.20 -11.34
N ASN A 1035 -1.17 34.24 -10.14
CA ASN A 1035 0.16 34.77 -9.89
C ASN A 1035 1.25 33.67 -9.88
N GLU A 1036 0.90 32.42 -9.60
CA GLU A 1036 1.86 31.29 -9.53
C GLU A 1036 2.46 30.92 -10.91
N ASP A 1037 1.76 31.21 -12.02
CA ASP A 1037 2.21 30.93 -13.40
C ASP A 1037 3.27 31.92 -13.95
N ILE A 1038 3.77 32.89 -13.14
CA ILE A 1038 4.65 33.97 -13.62
C ILE A 1038 6.04 33.99 -12.94
N GLU A 1039 6.24 33.37 -11.77
CA GLU A 1039 7.49 33.51 -10.99
C GLU A 1039 8.68 32.62 -11.43
N GLU A 1040 8.59 31.83 -12.50
CA GLU A 1040 9.69 30.92 -12.90
C GLU A 1040 10.71 31.47 -13.94
N ASN A 1041 10.62 32.75 -14.37
CA ASN A 1041 11.44 33.20 -15.53
C ASN A 1041 12.06 34.61 -15.50
N ILE A 1042 12.08 35.34 -14.37
CA ILE A 1042 12.83 36.62 -14.26
C ILE A 1042 13.59 36.74 -12.93
N LEU A 1043 14.76 36.10 -12.84
CA LEU A 1043 15.79 36.47 -11.86
C LEU A 1043 17.11 36.82 -12.55
N SER A 1044 17.10 37.92 -13.32
CA SER A 1044 18.30 38.52 -13.90
C SER A 1044 18.11 40.02 -14.10
N GLN A 1045 19.21 40.75 -13.82
CA GLN A 1045 19.36 42.21 -13.84
C GLN A 1045 18.68 43.00 -12.69
N GLU A 1046 19.55 43.67 -11.94
CA GLU A 1046 19.21 44.77 -11.04
C GLU A 1046 18.61 45.96 -11.82
N LYS A 1047 17.64 46.67 -11.23
CA LYS A 1047 17.79 48.10 -10.93
C LYS A 1047 16.66 48.69 -10.07
N LEU A 1048 17.02 49.78 -9.40
CA LEU A 1048 16.11 50.67 -8.67
C LEU A 1048 15.30 51.51 -9.67
N GLU A 1049 14.04 51.80 -9.38
CA GLU A 1049 13.65 53.10 -8.79
C GLU A 1049 12.21 53.05 -8.22
N VAL A 1050 11.68 54.17 -7.74
CA VAL A 1050 10.56 54.24 -6.78
C VAL A 1050 9.34 55.01 -7.40
N PRO A 1051 8.27 55.42 -6.69
CA PRO A 1051 6.90 54.98 -6.94
C PRO A 1051 6.03 56.05 -7.66
N LEU A 1052 4.71 56.08 -7.33
CA LEU A 1052 3.65 57.09 -7.63
C LEU A 1052 2.74 56.77 -8.84
N ILE A 1053 1.45 57.14 -8.88
CA ILE A 1053 0.40 57.34 -7.84
C ILE A 1053 -1.01 57.53 -8.49
N LEU A 1054 -2.10 57.11 -7.83
CA LEU A 1054 -3.53 57.54 -8.01
C LEU A 1054 -4.23 57.37 -9.38
N GLY A 1055 -5.58 57.47 -9.38
CA GLY A 1055 -6.45 57.55 -10.57
C GLY A 1055 -7.25 56.27 -10.87
N GLU A 1056 -8.17 55.81 -10.02
CA GLU A 1056 -9.55 56.31 -9.82
C GLU A 1056 -10.51 56.25 -11.05
N THR A 1057 -11.67 55.63 -10.80
CA THR A 1057 -13.01 55.95 -11.35
C THR A 1057 -13.47 55.52 -12.77
N ILE A 1058 -14.42 54.56 -12.77
CA ILE A 1058 -15.85 54.73 -13.20
C ILE A 1058 -16.34 54.30 -14.61
N GLU A 1059 -17.53 53.67 -14.57
CA GLU A 1059 -18.62 53.49 -15.57
C GLU A 1059 -18.42 52.76 -16.92
N GLU A 1060 -18.96 51.53 -16.93
CA GLU A 1060 -20.17 51.12 -17.67
C GLU A 1060 -20.20 50.81 -19.19
N LEU A 1061 -20.77 49.62 -19.43
CA LEU A 1061 -21.79 49.26 -20.43
C LEU A 1061 -21.44 49.05 -21.92
N SER A 1062 -22.03 47.96 -22.42
CA SER A 1062 -22.56 47.72 -23.78
C SER A 1062 -21.57 47.53 -24.94
N HIS A 1063 -21.95 46.82 -26.03
CA HIS A 1063 -22.76 45.59 -26.23
C HIS A 1063 -22.54 45.17 -27.71
N GLU A 1064 -22.90 43.92 -28.05
CA GLU A 1064 -23.16 43.43 -29.42
C GLU A 1064 -21.96 43.25 -30.38
N ASP A 1065 -21.51 41.98 -30.47
CA ASP A 1065 -21.69 41.07 -31.62
C ASP A 1065 -20.99 41.29 -32.99
N ASP A 1066 -20.84 40.14 -33.67
CA ASP A 1066 -20.83 39.90 -35.13
C ASP A 1066 -19.69 40.49 -36.02
N ASP A 1067 -19.08 39.76 -36.97
CA ASP A 1067 -19.20 38.33 -37.34
C ASP A 1067 -17.99 37.90 -38.22
N SER A 1068 -17.94 36.60 -38.56
CA SER A 1068 -17.43 35.95 -39.80
C SER A 1068 -16.35 36.64 -40.66
N ASP A 1069 -15.24 35.92 -40.92
CA ASP A 1069 -15.22 35.16 -42.19
C ASP A 1069 -14.20 34.01 -42.31
N HIS A 1070 -14.61 32.98 -43.05
CA HIS A 1070 -13.74 31.94 -43.60
C HIS A 1070 -12.90 32.50 -44.77
N TYR A 1071 -11.69 31.99 -45.02
CA TYR A 1071 -11.51 30.95 -46.06
C TYR A 1071 -10.08 30.37 -46.19
N HIS A 1072 -10.07 29.13 -46.68
CA HIS A 1072 -9.00 28.19 -47.05
C HIS A 1072 -7.61 28.65 -47.56
N HIS A 1073 -6.60 27.83 -47.21
CA HIS A 1073 -5.56 27.25 -48.10
C HIS A 1073 -4.44 28.19 -48.64
N GLU A 1074 -3.31 27.72 -49.20
CA GLU A 1074 -2.87 26.35 -49.54
C GLU A 1074 -1.34 26.11 -49.34
N HIS A 1075 -0.87 24.94 -49.75
CA HIS A 1075 0.50 24.42 -49.72
C HIS A 1075 1.62 25.31 -50.29
N GLN A 1076 2.81 25.21 -49.67
CA GLN A 1076 4.03 24.64 -50.30
C GLN A 1076 5.10 24.38 -49.21
N ARG A 1077 5.60 23.15 -49.01
CA ARG A 1077 6.61 22.44 -49.83
C ARG A 1077 7.77 23.34 -50.28
N HIS A 1078 8.95 23.20 -49.66
CA HIS A 1078 10.14 22.47 -50.12
C HIS A 1078 11.30 22.77 -49.13
N SER A 1079 12.42 22.06 -49.01
CA SER A 1079 12.90 20.70 -49.29
C SER A 1079 14.44 20.82 -49.30
N LYS A 1080 15.15 19.83 -48.73
CA LYS A 1080 16.57 19.48 -48.98
C LYS A 1080 17.74 20.27 -48.33
N TYR A 1081 18.34 19.60 -47.33
CA TYR A 1081 19.65 18.90 -47.43
C TYR A 1081 20.90 19.69 -47.89
N ILE A 1082 21.97 19.69 -47.06
CA ILE A 1082 23.26 18.94 -47.28
C ILE A 1082 24.36 19.35 -46.26
N TYR A 1083 24.89 18.36 -45.52
CA TYR A 1083 26.27 18.24 -44.96
C TYR A 1083 26.83 19.36 -44.02
N SER A 1084 27.92 19.14 -43.26
CA SER A 1084 28.79 17.96 -43.09
C SER A 1084 29.19 17.72 -41.63
N SER A 1085 29.56 16.47 -41.32
CA SER A 1085 30.53 16.10 -40.27
C SER A 1085 31.93 16.66 -40.61
N THR A 1086 33.01 16.56 -39.82
CA THR A 1086 33.29 15.76 -38.61
C THR A 1086 34.45 16.39 -37.84
N LEU A 1087 34.38 16.45 -36.50
CA LEU A 1087 35.46 16.05 -35.57
C LEU A 1087 34.94 16.07 -34.12
#